data_AF-A0A8H7GLQ0-F1
#
_entry.id   AF-A0A8H7GLQ0-F1
#
_cell.length_a   1.000
_cell.length_b   1.000
_cell.length_c   1.000
_cell.angle_alpha   90.00
_cell.angle_beta   90.00
_cell.angle_gamma   90.00
#
_symmetry.space_group_name_H-M   'P 1'
#
loop_
_entity.id
_entity.type
_entity.pdbx_description
1 polymer ?
#
loop_
_entity_poly.entity_id
_entity_poly.type
_entity_poly.pdbx_seq_one_letter_code
_entity_poly.pdbx_strand_id
1 'polypeptide(L)'
;MSFADLFWTADYHLGHEALFDELYEGVKENDDFVALITKRMDAEFRYGQELENGPTSLKLLSKRHANDDYVSTIKNAFGEIGHNFTRQGAYHTEIAQNIQELVLQPFTKWCKEHEQRIGFSEQVIAEKYKQYSASRAHLEKIQKKYFNKCRVVEDFKSHYSEEELDALDVLQESVDAAGSAEDSLADVTYTFGGFSYEYALAQKLLAEMITQIEINPHKVPILGTYNNVSTGSAIAQWLLDNMPEMRGSVAKAELFGQDLIANGFLRAIGSMANKDFINSAQFHYQWKPAVFELAKVSELELAKKSGLDVAANRGNQFSTYIEDMKQAIGVAAVDYNDKSQYRKLVREVDLMDAQYYESAKILDLARCEFEETVMDHLAFMQKCELDRLRAVKKATFDFIAAFSNKISALKQSCDKLLLVEETIHPAGDLKFLIENYATGKFLPHVTLYDNYYHLNIRQTFGVDLNVKARLDKKAVPLIVQAVLSYLDSLYPELDNDEERVVLWTKPVHLAKVHQLRQELNEQTELLAIQGVLAAHDPLTVTNVLKLYFMELPDLIVSHTFFDLIKTLYLSYPPGTSAETSADKSRVTGLQNTLMELPVCNLATLDALLTHLNRLVQIISSKNAELSESLRARLSREFGALVLRPKTGAAEIEGKSVHAFNTATEALQQNFIADLFTHKETIFGELRRRNSKKPLRTNSAKSAQAPQKSKLSNSKIRLELKLKSAVKNASSSSNASNDHSATRNEPMKKEVESDLPPIPRPTTPPLTPSKTPGSSGGSALKRSTSPNKKKLNAYLEKRSDSTALSRLRPSEGTYSSNTSDDEIKVT
;
A
#
# COMPACT_ATOMS: atom_id res chain seq x y z
N MET A 1 23.61 19.94 -43.86
CA MET A 1 22.15 19.96 -44.03
C MET A 1 21.58 20.83 -42.93
N SER A 2 20.90 21.92 -43.28
CA SER A 2 20.31 22.88 -42.35
C SER A 2 18.84 23.09 -42.72
N PHE A 3 18.03 23.56 -41.76
CA PHE A 3 16.65 23.94 -42.04
C PHE A 3 16.59 25.11 -43.04
N ALA A 4 17.51 26.05 -42.90
CA ALA A 4 17.64 27.20 -43.78
C ALA A 4 17.94 26.81 -45.24
N ASP A 5 18.49 25.62 -45.54
CA ASP A 5 18.79 25.23 -46.93
C ASP A 5 17.71 24.34 -47.57
N LEU A 6 16.91 23.64 -46.76
CA LEU A 6 16.12 22.48 -47.22
C LEU A 6 14.60 22.68 -47.21
N PHE A 7 14.09 23.72 -46.55
CA PHE A 7 12.65 23.99 -46.45
C PHE A 7 12.19 25.10 -47.41
N TRP A 8 12.63 25.02 -48.66
CA TRP A 8 12.25 25.94 -49.74
C TRP A 8 11.47 25.24 -50.84
N THR A 9 10.42 25.91 -51.32
CA THR A 9 9.59 25.48 -52.44
C THR A 9 9.30 26.68 -53.35
N ALA A 10 8.92 26.44 -54.61
CA ALA A 10 8.55 27.54 -55.51
C ALA A 10 7.34 28.35 -55.02
N ASP A 11 6.44 27.69 -54.29
CA ASP A 11 5.48 28.35 -53.42
C ASP A 11 6.14 28.57 -52.05
N TYR A 12 6.38 29.83 -51.69
CA TYR A 12 7.07 30.18 -50.45
C TYR A 12 6.29 29.85 -49.17
N HIS A 13 5.02 29.46 -49.26
CA HIS A 13 4.24 28.99 -48.11
C HIS A 13 4.60 27.56 -47.67
N LEU A 14 4.55 26.63 -48.61
CA LEU A 14 4.54 25.19 -48.32
C LEU A 14 5.78 24.71 -47.57
N GLY A 15 6.95 25.26 -47.89
CA GLY A 15 8.22 24.83 -47.30
C GLY A 15 8.31 25.07 -45.79
N HIS A 16 7.97 26.27 -45.33
CA HIS A 16 8.03 26.58 -43.90
C HIS A 16 6.81 26.04 -43.14
N GLU A 17 5.63 25.99 -43.75
CA GLU A 17 4.43 25.36 -43.18
C GLU A 17 4.72 23.91 -42.78
N ALA A 18 5.28 23.10 -43.69
CA ALA A 18 5.64 21.71 -43.42
C ALA A 18 6.64 21.57 -42.26
N LEU A 19 7.57 22.51 -42.10
CA LEU A 19 8.50 22.49 -40.96
C LEU A 19 7.79 22.81 -39.64
N PHE A 20 6.95 23.85 -39.62
CA PHE A 20 6.25 24.25 -38.39
C PHE A 20 5.28 23.17 -37.92
N ASP A 21 4.60 22.48 -38.83
CA ASP A 21 3.80 21.30 -38.50
C ASP A 21 4.62 20.24 -37.75
N GLU A 22 5.79 19.88 -38.25
CA GLU A 22 6.69 18.90 -37.60
C GLU A 22 7.27 19.44 -36.27
N LEU A 23 7.54 20.74 -36.15
CA LEU A 23 7.97 21.36 -34.89
C LEU A 23 6.86 21.28 -33.82
N TYR A 24 5.60 21.45 -34.21
CA TYR A 24 4.45 21.27 -33.31
C TYR A 24 4.22 19.80 -32.95
N GLU A 25 4.49 18.85 -33.85
CA GLU A 25 4.56 17.43 -33.45
C GLU A 25 5.62 17.21 -32.36
N GLY A 26 6.79 17.87 -32.47
CA GLY A 26 7.81 17.87 -31.42
C GLY A 26 7.34 18.45 -30.07
N VAL A 27 6.39 19.40 -30.07
CA VAL A 27 5.73 19.90 -28.85
C VAL A 27 4.80 18.84 -28.26
N LYS A 28 3.99 18.16 -29.09
CA LYS A 28 3.11 17.07 -28.64
C LYS A 28 3.90 15.91 -28.05
N GLU A 29 5.04 15.55 -28.64
CA GLU A 29 5.95 14.55 -28.08
C GLU A 29 6.40 14.93 -26.66
N ASN A 30 6.71 16.21 -26.41
CA ASN A 30 7.09 16.65 -25.07
C ASN A 30 5.94 16.47 -24.06
N ASP A 31 4.71 16.78 -24.46
CA ASP A 31 3.51 16.58 -23.64
C ASP A 31 3.27 15.09 -23.33
N ASP A 32 3.50 14.21 -24.30
CA ASP A 32 3.45 12.76 -24.10
C ASP A 32 4.48 12.30 -23.06
N PHE A 33 5.71 12.82 -23.11
CA PHE A 33 6.72 12.55 -22.10
C PHE A 33 6.30 13.04 -20.70
N VAL A 34 5.75 14.25 -20.60
CA VAL A 34 5.24 14.79 -19.33
C VAL A 34 4.10 13.91 -18.80
N ALA A 35 3.15 13.52 -19.65
CA ALA A 35 2.03 12.67 -19.27
C ALA A 35 2.49 11.28 -18.80
N LEU A 36 3.45 10.67 -19.50
CA LEU A 36 4.01 9.37 -19.16
C LEU A 36 4.72 9.39 -17.79
N ILE A 37 5.59 10.38 -17.58
CA ILE A 37 6.32 10.54 -16.32
C ILE A 37 5.36 10.85 -15.17
N THR A 38 4.34 11.67 -15.40
CA THR A 38 3.29 11.97 -14.40
C THR A 38 2.54 10.72 -13.98
N LYS A 39 2.10 9.88 -14.95
CA LYS A 39 1.44 8.60 -14.64
C LYS A 39 2.32 7.69 -13.78
N ARG A 40 3.63 7.66 -14.06
CA ARG A 40 4.58 6.86 -13.27
C ARG A 40 4.77 7.42 -11.86
N MET A 41 4.93 8.73 -11.72
CA MET A 41 5.02 9.42 -10.42
C MET A 41 3.80 9.11 -9.55
N ASP A 42 2.59 9.25 -10.10
CA ASP A 42 1.35 8.97 -9.38
C ASP A 42 1.27 7.51 -8.93
N ALA A 43 1.75 6.57 -9.75
CA ALA A 43 1.77 5.15 -9.38
C ALA A 43 2.70 4.88 -8.20
N GLU A 44 3.91 5.47 -8.20
CA GLU A 44 4.86 5.38 -7.08
C GLU A 44 4.30 6.00 -5.80
N PHE A 45 3.63 7.15 -5.90
CA PHE A 45 3.03 7.82 -4.75
C PHE A 45 1.91 6.99 -4.12
N ARG A 46 0.98 6.44 -4.94
CA ARG A 46 -0.09 5.58 -4.44
C ARG A 46 0.48 4.32 -3.78
N TYR A 47 1.46 3.68 -4.41
CA TYR A 47 2.10 2.49 -3.86
C TYR A 47 2.78 2.78 -2.51
N GLY A 48 3.48 3.92 -2.40
CA GLY A 48 4.07 4.38 -1.15
C GLY A 48 3.05 4.55 -0.03
N GLN A 49 1.93 5.24 -0.32
CA GLN A 49 0.85 5.45 0.66
C GLN A 49 0.18 4.15 1.12
N GLU A 50 -0.04 3.20 0.22
CA GLU A 50 -0.64 1.91 0.57
C GLU A 50 0.26 1.12 1.53
N LEU A 51 1.59 1.14 1.30
CA LEU A 51 2.56 0.51 2.18
C LEU A 51 2.68 1.20 3.55
N GLU A 52 2.62 2.53 3.60
CA GLU A 52 2.65 3.29 4.86
C GLU A 52 1.42 3.02 5.74
N ASN A 53 0.23 2.98 5.13
CA ASN A 53 -1.04 2.86 5.84
C ASN A 53 -1.43 1.40 6.14
N GLY A 54 -0.94 0.44 5.36
CA GLY A 54 -1.28 -0.99 5.48
C GLY A 54 -1.10 -1.53 6.90
N PRO A 55 0.11 -1.49 7.50
CA PRO A 55 0.38 -2.04 8.82
C PRO A 55 -0.48 -1.42 9.94
N THR A 56 -0.71 -0.10 9.89
CA THR A 56 -1.50 0.64 10.91
C THR A 56 -3.00 0.32 10.82
N SER A 57 -3.49 -0.02 9.63
CA SER A 57 -4.90 -0.39 9.42
C SER A 57 -5.24 -1.80 9.92
N LEU A 58 -4.24 -2.66 10.16
CA LEU A 58 -4.44 -4.05 10.57
C LEU A 58 -4.61 -4.16 12.08
N LYS A 59 -5.85 -4.42 12.52
CA LYS A 59 -6.13 -4.77 13.91
C LYS A 59 -5.68 -6.20 14.21
N LEU A 60 -4.65 -6.36 15.05
CA LEU A 60 -4.26 -7.70 15.52
C LEU A 60 -5.42 -8.36 16.29
N LEU A 61 -5.87 -9.52 15.83
CA LEU A 61 -7.02 -10.25 16.37
C LEU A 61 -6.70 -11.11 17.59
N SER A 62 -5.44 -11.54 17.73
CA SER A 62 -5.05 -12.45 18.80
C SER A 62 -5.12 -11.77 20.16
N LYS A 63 -5.68 -12.46 21.15
CA LYS A 63 -5.74 -12.02 22.56
C LYS A 63 -4.52 -12.46 23.37
N ARG A 64 -3.59 -13.23 22.79
CA ARG A 64 -2.31 -13.58 23.44
C ARG A 64 -1.43 -12.35 23.73
N HIS A 65 -1.79 -11.18 23.19
CA HIS A 65 -1.00 -9.95 23.17
C HIS A 65 -1.02 -9.11 24.46
N ALA A 66 -1.75 -9.50 25.50
CA ALA A 66 -1.98 -8.67 26.70
C ALA A 66 -1.15 -9.05 27.94
N ASN A 67 -0.30 -10.09 27.86
CA ASN A 67 0.61 -10.44 28.95
C ASN A 67 1.98 -9.81 28.69
N ASP A 68 2.38 -8.86 29.52
CA ASP A 68 3.70 -8.20 29.47
C ASP A 68 4.85 -9.14 29.86
N ASP A 69 4.54 -10.30 30.47
CA ASP A 69 5.54 -11.28 30.92
C ASP A 69 6.24 -12.00 29.77
N TYR A 70 5.73 -11.90 28.53
CA TYR A 70 6.39 -12.47 27.36
C TYR A 70 6.01 -11.85 26.04
N VAL A 71 7.04 -11.49 25.31
CA VAL A 71 6.93 -10.99 23.96
C VAL A 71 7.21 -12.13 23.00
N SER A 72 6.17 -12.70 22.39
CA SER A 72 6.31 -13.74 21.35
C SER A 72 7.21 -13.24 20.23
N THR A 73 8.17 -14.06 19.82
CA THR A 73 9.09 -13.71 18.73
C THR A 73 8.31 -13.45 17.43
N ILE A 74 7.23 -14.18 17.21
CA ILE A 74 6.30 -13.98 16.09
C ILE A 74 5.62 -12.62 16.14
N LYS A 75 5.22 -12.15 17.34
CA LYS A 75 4.59 -10.83 17.50
C LYS A 75 5.58 -9.72 17.17
N ASN A 76 6.82 -9.84 17.64
CA ASN A 76 7.88 -8.90 17.33
C ASN A 76 8.18 -8.89 15.84
N ALA A 77 8.36 -10.06 15.23
CA ALA A 77 8.58 -10.18 13.80
C ALA A 77 7.45 -9.54 12.99
N PHE A 78 6.19 -9.73 13.37
CA PHE A 78 5.05 -9.08 12.72
C PHE A 78 5.13 -7.54 12.80
N GLY A 79 5.47 -6.99 13.97
CA GLY A 79 5.64 -5.55 14.15
C GLY A 79 6.79 -4.98 13.32
N GLU A 80 7.95 -5.65 13.35
CA GLU A 80 9.13 -5.26 12.58
C GLU A 80 8.91 -5.33 11.06
N ILE A 81 8.20 -6.35 10.57
CA ILE A 81 7.76 -6.42 9.16
C ILE A 81 6.85 -5.24 8.82
N GLY A 82 5.91 -4.89 9.71
CA GLY A 82 5.06 -3.72 9.54
C GLY A 82 5.86 -2.42 9.44
N HIS A 83 6.79 -2.18 10.37
CA HIS A 83 7.68 -1.01 10.31
C HIS A 83 8.56 -0.99 9.05
N ASN A 84 9.00 -2.15 8.58
CA ASN A 84 9.74 -2.29 7.34
C ASN A 84 8.91 -1.83 6.13
N PHE A 85 7.65 -2.26 6.03
CA PHE A 85 6.74 -1.83 4.96
C PHE A 85 6.50 -0.32 4.98
N THR A 86 6.26 0.27 6.15
CA THR A 86 6.14 1.72 6.28
C THR A 86 7.39 2.45 5.79
N ARG A 87 8.58 1.93 6.10
CA ARG A 87 9.84 2.51 5.63
C ARG A 87 10.02 2.38 4.11
N GLN A 88 9.66 1.24 3.52
CA GLN A 88 9.67 1.08 2.07
C GLN A 88 8.69 2.06 1.41
N GLY A 89 7.48 2.19 1.95
CA GLY A 89 6.48 3.15 1.49
C GLY A 89 7.02 4.58 1.45
N ALA A 90 7.69 5.02 2.51
CA ALA A 90 8.33 6.34 2.57
C ALA A 90 9.36 6.57 1.46
N TYR A 91 10.15 5.55 1.10
CA TYR A 91 11.10 5.66 -0.01
C TYR A 91 10.39 5.81 -1.37
N HIS A 92 9.27 5.11 -1.58
CA HIS A 92 8.47 5.25 -2.80
C HIS A 92 7.80 6.62 -2.89
N THR A 93 7.25 7.12 -1.78
CA THR A 93 6.71 8.49 -1.68
C THR A 93 7.78 9.53 -2.00
N GLU A 94 9.01 9.34 -1.49
CA GLU A 94 10.14 10.24 -1.78
C GLU A 94 10.61 10.16 -3.24
N ILE A 95 10.59 8.98 -3.88
CA ILE A 95 10.85 8.86 -5.33
C ILE A 95 9.83 9.68 -6.12
N ALA A 96 8.54 9.56 -5.80
CA ALA A 96 7.49 10.32 -6.46
C ALA A 96 7.70 11.84 -6.31
N GLN A 97 8.03 12.30 -5.09
CA GLN A 97 8.35 13.70 -4.85
C GLN A 97 9.56 14.18 -5.66
N ASN A 98 10.63 13.37 -5.73
CA ASN A 98 11.81 13.69 -6.53
C ASN A 98 11.49 13.78 -8.03
N ILE A 99 10.64 12.89 -8.57
CA ILE A 99 10.19 12.98 -9.97
C ILE A 99 9.41 14.28 -10.20
N GLN A 100 8.55 14.65 -9.26
CA GLN A 100 7.76 15.87 -9.36
C GLN A 100 8.65 17.13 -9.40
N GLU A 101 9.53 17.28 -8.43
CA GLU A 101 10.32 18.51 -8.21
C GLU A 101 11.51 18.61 -9.17
N LEU A 102 12.21 17.50 -9.43
CA LEU A 102 13.46 17.52 -10.20
C LEU A 102 13.26 17.30 -11.69
N VAL A 103 12.11 16.75 -12.11
CA VAL A 103 11.85 16.40 -13.51
C VAL A 103 10.63 17.11 -14.07
N LEU A 104 9.43 16.83 -13.53
CA LEU A 104 8.18 17.30 -14.12
C LEU A 104 8.05 18.82 -14.10
N GLN A 105 8.28 19.46 -12.95
CA GLN A 105 8.21 20.91 -12.83
C GLN A 105 9.15 21.66 -13.80
N PRO A 106 10.47 21.39 -13.80
CA PRO A 106 11.39 22.09 -14.69
C PRO A 106 11.15 21.76 -16.16
N PHE A 107 10.87 20.49 -16.50
CA PHE A 107 10.65 20.10 -17.90
C PHE A 107 9.35 20.67 -18.45
N THR A 108 8.24 20.60 -17.72
CA THR A 108 6.95 21.19 -18.15
C THR A 108 7.07 22.69 -18.37
N LYS A 109 7.78 23.39 -17.47
CA LYS A 109 8.05 24.82 -17.65
C LYS A 109 8.83 25.09 -18.93
N TRP A 110 9.89 24.33 -19.17
CA TRP A 110 10.71 24.44 -20.38
C TRP A 110 9.92 24.15 -21.65
N CYS A 111 9.02 23.14 -21.65
CA CYS A 111 8.16 22.81 -22.80
C CYS A 111 7.28 23.99 -23.21
N LYS A 112 6.63 24.65 -22.23
CA LYS A 112 5.81 25.85 -22.48
C LYS A 112 6.62 27.00 -23.07
N GLU A 113 7.83 27.23 -22.57
CA GLU A 113 8.74 28.25 -23.10
C GLU A 113 9.24 27.89 -24.52
N HIS A 114 9.36 26.60 -24.85
CA HIS A 114 9.71 26.14 -26.19
C HIS A 114 8.57 26.34 -27.19
N GLU A 115 7.35 25.95 -26.83
CA GLU A 115 6.14 26.17 -27.63
C GLU A 115 5.96 27.66 -27.98
N GLN A 116 6.16 28.55 -27.00
CA GLN A 116 6.10 30.00 -27.22
C GLN A 116 7.15 30.50 -28.23
N ARG A 117 8.36 29.92 -28.25
CA ARG A 117 9.42 30.30 -29.21
C ARG A 117 9.08 29.88 -30.64
N ILE A 118 8.44 28.71 -30.80
CA ILE A 118 7.95 28.23 -32.10
C ILE A 118 6.85 29.16 -32.60
N GLY A 119 5.81 29.39 -31.79
CA GLY A 119 4.68 30.26 -32.17
C GLY A 119 5.10 31.69 -32.49
N PHE A 120 6.09 32.25 -31.78
CA PHE A 120 6.64 33.56 -32.12
C PHE A 120 7.28 33.57 -33.53
N SER A 121 8.08 32.56 -33.87
CA SER A 121 8.76 32.51 -35.17
C SER A 121 7.80 32.26 -36.33
N GLU A 122 6.81 31.40 -36.11
CA GLU A 122 5.74 31.15 -37.08
C GLU A 122 4.96 32.44 -37.37
N GLN A 123 4.57 33.18 -36.33
CA GLN A 123 3.82 34.42 -36.47
C GLN A 123 4.60 35.47 -37.28
N VAL A 124 5.91 35.62 -37.01
CA VAL A 124 6.76 36.58 -37.74
C VAL A 124 6.87 36.21 -39.22
N ILE A 125 7.08 34.92 -39.53
CA ILE A 125 7.16 34.45 -40.92
C ILE A 125 5.80 34.62 -41.63
N ALA A 126 4.70 34.26 -40.97
CA ALA A 126 3.35 34.40 -41.53
C ALA A 126 2.98 35.86 -41.84
N GLU A 127 3.39 36.80 -40.99
CA GLU A 127 3.18 38.23 -41.23
C GLU A 127 3.98 38.73 -42.44
N LYS A 128 5.25 38.34 -42.57
CA LYS A 128 6.08 38.68 -43.73
C LYS A 128 5.58 38.00 -45.01
N TYR A 129 5.14 36.75 -44.95
CA TYR A 129 4.53 36.06 -46.08
C TYR A 129 3.27 36.79 -46.57
N LYS A 130 2.42 37.25 -45.64
CA LYS A 130 1.22 38.02 -45.97
C LYS A 130 1.56 39.32 -46.70
N GLN A 131 2.62 40.02 -46.30
CA GLN A 131 3.11 41.23 -46.99
C GLN A 131 3.58 40.90 -48.41
N TYR A 132 4.41 39.86 -48.57
CA TYR A 132 4.87 39.40 -49.89
C TYR A 132 3.72 38.97 -50.81
N SER A 133 2.79 38.17 -50.30
CA SER A 133 1.61 37.68 -51.03
C SER A 133 0.70 38.83 -51.50
N ALA A 134 0.50 39.85 -50.66
CA ALA A 134 -0.25 41.04 -51.03
C ALA A 134 0.42 41.84 -52.16
N SER A 135 1.74 42.05 -52.07
CA SER A 135 2.53 42.71 -53.12
C SER A 135 2.50 41.93 -54.44
N ARG A 136 2.58 40.60 -54.37
CA ARG A 136 2.50 39.72 -55.55
C ARG A 136 1.13 39.82 -56.23
N ALA A 137 0.05 39.73 -55.44
CA ALA A 137 -1.31 39.87 -55.95
C ALA A 137 -1.57 41.27 -56.54
N HIS A 138 -0.93 42.31 -56.01
CA HIS A 138 -0.99 43.66 -56.59
C HIS A 138 -0.27 43.74 -57.94
N LEU A 139 0.94 43.19 -58.04
CA LEU A 139 1.70 43.13 -59.28
C LEU A 139 0.93 42.37 -60.38
N GLU A 140 0.35 41.20 -60.06
CA GLU A 140 -0.43 40.41 -61.01
C GLU A 140 -1.66 41.18 -61.55
N LYS A 141 -2.26 42.07 -60.74
CA LYS A 141 -3.35 42.95 -61.19
C LYS A 141 -2.84 44.02 -62.15
N ILE A 142 -1.75 44.71 -61.82
CA ILE A 142 -1.17 45.75 -62.68
C ILE A 142 -0.68 45.13 -63.99
N GLN A 143 -0.02 43.97 -63.92
CA GLN A 143 0.45 43.23 -65.08
C GLN A 143 -0.69 42.89 -66.05
N LYS A 144 -1.83 42.39 -65.54
CA LYS A 144 -3.02 42.13 -66.36
C LYS A 144 -3.55 43.40 -67.01
N LYS A 145 -3.59 44.52 -66.28
CA LYS A 145 -4.03 45.83 -66.82
C LYS A 145 -3.09 46.32 -67.92
N TYR A 146 -1.79 46.23 -67.71
CA TYR A 146 -0.76 46.57 -68.68
C TYR A 146 -0.90 45.73 -69.96
N PHE A 147 -0.90 44.40 -69.86
CA PHE A 147 -1.04 43.54 -71.04
C PHE A 147 -2.36 43.74 -71.79
N ASN A 148 -3.46 43.99 -71.08
CA ASN A 148 -4.72 44.34 -71.72
C ASN A 148 -4.62 45.66 -72.50
N LYS A 149 -3.94 46.67 -71.95
CA LYS A 149 -3.73 47.95 -72.64
C LYS A 149 -2.79 47.82 -73.84
N CYS A 150 -1.70 47.05 -73.71
CA CYS A 150 -0.83 46.71 -74.84
C CYS A 150 -1.63 46.02 -75.96
N ARG A 151 -2.48 45.05 -75.62
CA ARG A 151 -3.34 44.38 -76.59
C ARG A 151 -4.26 45.37 -77.31
N VAL A 152 -4.88 46.30 -76.59
CA VAL A 152 -5.73 47.34 -77.19
C VAL A 152 -4.94 48.26 -78.13
N VAL A 153 -3.70 48.62 -77.77
CA VAL A 153 -2.81 49.41 -78.65
C VAL A 153 -2.43 48.63 -79.90
N GLU A 154 -2.07 47.36 -79.79
CA GLU A 154 -1.73 46.52 -80.94
C GLU A 154 -2.95 46.27 -81.84
N ASP A 155 -4.12 46.02 -81.25
CA ASP A 155 -5.39 45.93 -81.97
C ASP A 155 -5.67 47.25 -82.72
N PHE A 156 -5.43 48.42 -82.09
CA PHE A 156 -5.57 49.73 -82.73
C PHE A 156 -4.58 49.94 -83.89
N LYS A 157 -3.30 49.59 -83.73
CA LYS A 157 -2.27 49.69 -84.78
C LYS A 157 -2.63 48.86 -86.01
N SER A 158 -3.25 47.69 -85.83
CA SER A 158 -3.65 46.81 -86.93
C SER A 158 -4.67 47.43 -87.92
N HIS A 159 -5.36 48.50 -87.50
CA HIS A 159 -6.34 49.22 -88.32
C HIS A 159 -5.73 50.32 -89.20
N TYR A 160 -4.43 50.62 -89.08
CA TYR A 160 -3.74 51.71 -89.77
C TYR A 160 -2.49 51.19 -90.52
N SER A 161 -2.12 51.88 -91.61
CA SER A 161 -0.88 51.56 -92.34
C SER A 161 0.36 52.11 -91.61
N GLU A 162 1.51 51.48 -91.83
CA GLU A 162 2.79 51.84 -91.21
C GLU A 162 3.16 53.31 -91.49
N GLU A 163 2.90 53.80 -92.71
CA GLU A 163 3.12 55.19 -93.13
C GLU A 163 2.19 56.20 -92.42
N GLU A 164 0.97 55.80 -92.05
CA GLU A 164 0.02 56.65 -91.33
C GLU A 164 0.32 56.72 -89.83
N LEU A 165 0.85 55.64 -89.26
CA LEU A 165 1.32 55.58 -87.87
C LEU A 165 2.58 56.43 -87.69
N ASP A 166 3.54 56.31 -88.60
CA ASP A 166 4.76 57.14 -88.61
C ASP A 166 4.43 58.63 -88.76
N ALA A 167 3.44 58.99 -89.58
CA ALA A 167 2.99 60.38 -89.70
C ALA A 167 2.38 60.93 -88.39
N LEU A 168 1.72 60.08 -87.59
CA LEU A 168 1.16 60.46 -86.28
C LEU A 168 2.24 60.62 -85.21
N ASP A 169 3.32 59.83 -85.31
CA ASP A 169 4.52 59.86 -84.47
C ASP A 169 5.44 61.05 -84.80
N VAL A 170 5.58 61.43 -86.08
CA VAL A 170 6.32 62.65 -86.49
C VAL A 170 5.58 63.94 -86.05
N LEU A 171 4.24 63.90 -86.00
CA LEU A 171 3.44 64.95 -85.38
C LEU A 171 3.54 64.94 -83.83
N GLN A 172 4.29 64.03 -83.21
CA GLN A 172 4.58 63.96 -81.77
C GLN A 172 5.77 64.85 -81.42
N GLU A 173 6.90 64.70 -82.13
CA GLU A 173 8.11 65.49 -81.89
C GLU A 173 7.90 67.01 -82.07
N SER A 174 6.98 67.40 -82.95
CA SER A 174 6.66 68.81 -83.22
C SER A 174 5.72 69.46 -82.19
N VAL A 175 4.94 68.67 -81.43
CA VAL A 175 3.99 69.17 -80.42
C VAL A 175 4.59 69.14 -79.02
N ASP A 176 5.44 68.16 -78.71
CA ASP A 176 6.15 68.09 -77.42
C ASP A 176 7.22 69.21 -77.27
N ALA A 177 7.69 69.78 -78.37
CA ALA A 177 8.54 70.97 -78.37
C ALA A 177 7.77 72.31 -78.13
N ALA A 178 6.44 72.30 -78.17
CA ALA A 178 5.60 73.51 -78.09
C ALA A 178 4.60 73.53 -76.91
N GLY A 179 4.66 72.53 -76.02
CA GLY A 179 3.62 72.26 -75.02
C GLY A 179 4.08 72.17 -73.57
N SER A 180 4.85 73.13 -73.06
CA SER A 180 4.98 73.37 -71.62
C SER A 180 4.43 74.76 -71.27
N ALA A 181 3.12 74.92 -71.45
CA ALA A 181 2.37 76.04 -70.88
C ALA A 181 2.16 75.77 -69.38
N GLU A 182 3.14 76.14 -68.56
CA GLU A 182 3.05 76.10 -67.10
C GLU A 182 2.66 77.47 -66.49
N ASP A 183 2.15 78.42 -67.28
CA ASP A 183 1.96 79.82 -66.83
C ASP A 183 0.54 80.40 -67.04
N SER A 184 -0.51 79.57 -67.00
CA SER A 184 -1.90 80.02 -67.26
C SER A 184 -2.93 79.66 -66.17
N LEU A 185 -2.51 79.52 -64.91
CA LEU A 185 -3.43 79.38 -63.76
C LEU A 185 -3.41 80.59 -62.80
N ALA A 186 -2.56 81.59 -63.04
CA ALA A 186 -2.48 82.78 -62.20
C ALA A 186 -3.64 83.78 -62.39
N ASP A 187 -4.44 83.65 -63.45
CA ASP A 187 -5.49 84.63 -63.81
C ASP A 187 -6.92 84.20 -63.40
N VAL A 188 -7.06 83.15 -62.59
CA VAL A 188 -8.37 82.64 -62.13
C VAL A 188 -8.79 83.34 -60.84
N THR A 189 -9.79 84.22 -60.93
CA THR A 189 -10.42 84.89 -59.78
C THR A 189 -11.74 84.21 -59.38
N TYR A 190 -11.92 83.90 -58.10
CA TYR A 190 -13.17 83.36 -57.54
C TYR A 190 -13.96 84.45 -56.83
N THR A 191 -15.27 84.52 -57.06
CA THR A 191 -16.14 85.46 -56.32
C THR A 191 -16.86 84.74 -55.19
N PHE A 192 -16.72 85.22 -53.96
CA PHE A 192 -17.47 84.74 -52.80
C PHE A 192 -18.09 85.90 -52.00
N GLY A 193 -19.40 85.87 -51.77
CA GLY A 193 -20.12 86.84 -50.94
C GLY A 193 -20.01 88.29 -51.43
N GLY A 194 -19.80 88.49 -52.74
CA GLY A 194 -19.59 89.80 -53.36
C GLY A 194 -18.13 90.29 -53.42
N PHE A 195 -17.16 89.50 -52.94
CA PHE A 195 -15.73 89.81 -52.99
C PHE A 195 -15.01 88.90 -53.99
N SER A 196 -14.04 89.44 -54.74
CA SER A 196 -13.21 88.68 -55.68
C SER A 196 -11.89 88.28 -55.01
N TYR A 197 -11.55 87.00 -55.08
CA TYR A 197 -10.36 86.40 -54.50
C TYR A 197 -9.45 85.88 -55.61
N GLU A 198 -8.18 86.24 -55.54
CA GLU A 198 -7.13 85.65 -56.37
C GLU A 198 -6.88 84.19 -55.94
N TYR A 199 -6.44 83.35 -56.86
CA TYR A 199 -6.26 81.90 -56.68
C TYR A 199 -5.54 81.53 -55.37
N ALA A 200 -4.44 82.21 -55.02
CA ALA A 200 -3.66 81.94 -53.81
C ALA A 200 -4.43 82.26 -52.51
N LEU A 201 -5.26 83.31 -52.50
CA LEU A 201 -6.08 83.68 -51.35
C LEU A 201 -7.30 82.76 -51.20
N ALA A 202 -7.93 82.38 -52.32
CA ALA A 202 -9.01 81.41 -52.33
C ALA A 202 -8.56 80.03 -51.83
N GLN A 203 -7.37 79.59 -52.25
CA GLN A 203 -6.74 78.36 -51.75
C GLN A 203 -6.55 78.38 -50.24
N LYS A 204 -6.00 79.48 -49.68
CA LYS A 204 -5.81 79.63 -48.24
C LYS A 204 -7.14 79.62 -47.47
N LEU A 205 -8.15 80.35 -47.98
CA LEU A 205 -9.47 80.44 -47.37
C LEU A 205 -10.18 79.08 -47.32
N LEU A 206 -10.17 78.34 -48.44
CA LEU A 206 -10.78 77.01 -48.52
C LEU A 206 -10.06 75.99 -47.64
N ALA A 207 -8.73 76.08 -47.51
CA ALA A 207 -7.96 75.25 -46.58
C ALA A 207 -8.34 75.54 -45.11
N GLU A 208 -8.53 76.81 -44.74
CA GLU A 208 -8.99 77.19 -43.40
C GLU A 208 -10.41 76.70 -43.12
N MET A 209 -11.33 76.84 -44.09
CA MET A 209 -12.71 76.35 -43.97
C MET A 209 -12.79 74.86 -43.74
N ILE A 210 -12.11 74.05 -44.57
CA ILE A 210 -12.14 72.59 -44.46
C ILE A 210 -11.52 72.11 -43.14
N THR A 211 -10.50 72.80 -42.64
CA THR A 211 -9.79 72.39 -41.42
C THR A 211 -10.54 72.74 -40.14
N GLN A 212 -11.36 73.81 -40.16
CA GLN A 212 -12.01 74.34 -38.96
C GLN A 212 -13.51 74.03 -38.88
N ILE A 213 -14.18 73.80 -40.01
CA ILE A 213 -15.60 73.40 -40.04
C ILE A 213 -15.68 71.90 -39.75
N GLU A 214 -16.66 71.48 -38.94
CA GLU A 214 -16.89 70.06 -38.67
C GLU A 214 -17.34 69.32 -39.94
N ILE A 215 -16.61 68.26 -40.28
CA ILE A 215 -16.85 67.41 -41.44
C ILE A 215 -17.11 65.99 -40.95
N ASN A 216 -18.34 65.50 -41.14
CA ASN A 216 -18.78 64.20 -40.66
C ASN A 216 -19.46 63.38 -41.78
N PRO A 217 -19.44 62.04 -41.72
CA PRO A 217 -20.22 61.22 -42.65
C PRO A 217 -21.73 61.32 -42.33
N HIS A 218 -22.55 61.61 -43.34
CA HIS A 218 -24.00 61.72 -43.20
C HIS A 218 -24.72 60.62 -43.98
N LYS A 219 -25.59 59.86 -43.30
CA LYS A 219 -26.33 58.74 -43.90
C LYS A 219 -27.73 59.17 -44.33
N VAL A 220 -28.00 59.13 -45.63
CA VAL A 220 -29.33 59.38 -46.20
C VAL A 220 -30.04 58.04 -46.42
N PRO A 221 -31.27 57.85 -45.92
CA PRO A 221 -32.06 56.65 -46.20
C PRO A 221 -32.16 56.41 -47.71
N ILE A 222 -31.94 55.16 -48.15
CA ILE A 222 -32.00 54.69 -49.56
C ILE A 222 -30.82 55.18 -50.44
N LEU A 223 -30.30 56.40 -50.27
CA LEU A 223 -29.23 56.98 -51.11
C LEU A 223 -27.80 56.70 -50.64
N GLY A 224 -27.63 56.14 -49.44
CA GLY A 224 -26.31 55.73 -48.91
C GLY A 224 -25.68 56.77 -47.98
N THR A 225 -24.41 56.54 -47.64
CA THR A 225 -23.62 57.42 -46.75
C THR A 225 -22.76 58.35 -47.59
N TYR A 226 -22.93 59.66 -47.41
CA TYR A 226 -22.08 60.69 -48.00
C TYR A 226 -20.98 61.06 -47.02
N ASN A 227 -19.73 60.91 -47.44
CA ASN A 227 -18.57 61.37 -46.69
C ASN A 227 -18.30 62.85 -47.00
N ASN A 228 -17.54 63.51 -46.13
CA ASN A 228 -17.16 64.91 -46.24
C ASN A 228 -18.33 65.91 -46.24
N VAL A 229 -19.25 65.76 -45.27
CA VAL A 229 -20.48 66.56 -45.19
C VAL A 229 -20.45 67.49 -43.98
N SER A 230 -20.84 68.75 -44.21
CA SER A 230 -21.07 69.75 -43.17
C SER A 230 -22.51 70.27 -43.22
N THR A 231 -23.06 70.72 -42.09
CA THR A 231 -24.38 71.33 -42.06
C THR A 231 -24.33 72.78 -42.55
N GLY A 232 -25.42 73.27 -43.14
CA GLY A 232 -25.53 74.65 -43.59
C GLY A 232 -25.31 75.66 -42.48
N SER A 233 -25.75 75.33 -41.26
CA SER A 233 -25.52 76.17 -40.08
C SER A 233 -24.06 76.21 -39.64
N ALA A 234 -23.32 75.10 -39.72
CA ALA A 234 -21.90 75.08 -39.38
C ALA A 234 -21.07 75.95 -40.34
N ILE A 235 -21.36 75.87 -41.65
CA ILE A 235 -20.69 76.69 -42.67
C ILE A 235 -21.02 78.17 -42.45
N ALA A 236 -22.29 78.50 -42.26
CA ALA A 236 -22.71 79.89 -42.06
C ALA A 236 -22.18 80.49 -40.74
N GLN A 237 -22.16 79.72 -39.66
CA GLN A 237 -21.62 80.17 -38.37
C GLN A 237 -20.10 80.41 -38.45
N TRP A 238 -19.36 79.52 -39.11
CA TRP A 238 -17.93 79.72 -39.32
C TRP A 238 -17.63 81.01 -40.09
N LEU A 239 -18.43 81.31 -41.13
CA LEU A 239 -18.29 82.55 -41.90
C LEU A 239 -18.57 83.78 -41.03
N LEU A 240 -19.57 83.73 -40.16
CA LEU A 240 -19.92 84.83 -39.25
C LEU A 240 -18.83 85.08 -38.21
N ASP A 241 -18.17 84.03 -37.72
CA ASP A 241 -17.17 84.14 -36.65
C ASP A 241 -15.78 84.56 -37.17
N ASN A 242 -15.37 84.02 -38.32
CA ASN A 242 -14.00 84.15 -38.84
C ASN A 242 -13.80 85.26 -39.88
N MET A 243 -14.86 85.72 -40.56
CA MET A 243 -14.78 86.80 -41.55
C MET A 243 -15.27 88.13 -40.94
N PRO A 244 -14.38 89.13 -40.72
CA PRO A 244 -14.77 90.42 -40.13
C PRO A 244 -15.85 91.18 -40.93
N GLU A 245 -15.86 90.98 -42.26
CA GLU A 245 -16.76 91.63 -43.23
C GLU A 245 -18.21 91.10 -43.17
N MET A 246 -18.39 89.91 -42.59
CA MET A 246 -19.68 89.19 -42.53
C MET A 246 -20.30 89.18 -41.13
N ARG A 247 -19.59 89.65 -40.09
CA ARG A 247 -20.05 89.66 -38.70
C ARG A 247 -21.40 90.37 -38.55
N GLY A 248 -22.41 89.60 -38.12
CA GLY A 248 -23.75 90.10 -37.80
C GLY A 248 -24.78 90.12 -38.95
N SER A 249 -24.42 89.67 -40.16
CA SER A 249 -25.37 89.62 -41.31
C SER A 249 -25.53 88.21 -41.88
N VAL A 250 -26.60 87.52 -41.46
CA VAL A 250 -26.90 86.15 -41.90
C VAL A 250 -27.14 86.06 -43.41
N ALA A 251 -27.78 87.08 -44.00
CA ALA A 251 -28.07 87.11 -45.44
C ALA A 251 -26.80 87.09 -46.32
N LYS A 252 -25.69 87.69 -45.85
CA LYS A 252 -24.42 87.65 -46.58
C LYS A 252 -23.71 86.30 -46.47
N ALA A 253 -23.83 85.63 -45.32
CA ALA A 253 -23.30 84.28 -45.13
C ALA A 253 -24.03 83.26 -46.03
N GLU A 254 -25.34 83.43 -46.25
CA GLU A 254 -26.11 82.61 -47.17
C GLU A 254 -25.71 82.83 -48.64
N LEU A 255 -25.48 84.08 -49.05
CA LEU A 255 -24.93 84.39 -50.38
C LEU A 255 -23.55 83.78 -50.61
N PHE A 256 -22.68 83.82 -49.59
CA PHE A 256 -21.36 83.18 -49.67
C PHE A 256 -21.48 81.66 -49.83
N GLY A 257 -22.36 81.03 -49.06
CA GLY A 257 -22.67 79.60 -49.22
C GLY A 257 -23.22 79.26 -50.61
N GLN A 258 -24.03 80.17 -51.19
CA GLN A 258 -24.53 80.03 -52.55
C GLN A 258 -23.40 80.09 -53.59
N ASP A 259 -22.45 81.01 -53.42
CA ASP A 259 -21.29 81.12 -54.30
C ASP A 259 -20.38 79.89 -54.22
N LEU A 260 -20.27 79.23 -53.07
CA LEU A 260 -19.55 77.95 -52.95
C LEU A 260 -20.24 76.83 -53.74
N ILE A 261 -21.57 76.83 -53.82
CA ILE A 261 -22.32 75.89 -54.67
C ILE A 261 -22.12 76.26 -56.15
N ALA A 262 -22.20 77.55 -56.50
CA ALA A 262 -22.06 78.04 -57.87
C ALA A 262 -20.68 77.78 -58.47
N ASN A 263 -19.61 77.99 -57.69
CA ASN A 263 -18.23 77.65 -58.06
C ASN A 263 -17.97 76.13 -58.02
N GLY A 264 -18.97 75.33 -57.67
CA GLY A 264 -18.92 73.87 -57.72
C GLY A 264 -18.19 73.22 -56.55
N PHE A 265 -17.84 73.97 -55.50
CA PHE A 265 -17.14 73.48 -54.31
C PHE A 265 -18.05 72.70 -53.34
N LEU A 266 -19.33 73.06 -53.28
CA LEU A 266 -20.34 72.36 -52.47
C LEU A 266 -21.43 71.68 -53.32
N ARG A 267 -22.00 70.60 -52.80
CA ARG A 267 -23.19 69.93 -53.34
C ARG A 267 -24.21 69.69 -52.22
N ALA A 268 -25.46 70.14 -52.39
CA ALA A 268 -26.53 69.87 -51.44
C ALA A 268 -26.95 68.39 -51.44
N ILE A 269 -27.17 67.81 -50.26
CA ILE A 269 -27.52 66.40 -50.05
C ILE A 269 -28.94 66.31 -49.46
N GLY A 270 -29.79 65.45 -50.02
CA GLY A 270 -31.10 65.11 -49.46
C GLY A 270 -32.30 65.99 -49.87
N SER A 271 -32.10 67.05 -50.66
CA SER A 271 -33.19 67.84 -51.24
C SER A 271 -33.12 67.80 -52.78
N MET A 272 -34.06 67.11 -53.42
CA MET A 272 -34.13 67.01 -54.89
C MET A 272 -34.71 68.27 -55.57
N ALA A 273 -34.97 69.36 -54.84
CA ALA A 273 -35.72 70.51 -55.38
C ALA A 273 -35.14 71.91 -55.10
N ASN A 274 -34.18 72.10 -54.18
CA ASN A 274 -33.64 73.42 -53.87
C ASN A 274 -32.17 73.57 -54.31
N LYS A 275 -31.90 74.57 -55.18
CA LYS A 275 -30.54 74.96 -55.61
C LYS A 275 -29.90 76.02 -54.71
N ASP A 276 -30.65 76.51 -53.72
CA ASP A 276 -30.24 77.61 -52.86
C ASP A 276 -29.61 77.07 -51.57
N PHE A 277 -28.54 77.73 -51.13
CA PHE A 277 -27.90 77.49 -49.85
C PHE A 277 -28.78 78.04 -48.73
N ILE A 278 -29.12 77.14 -47.79
CA ILE A 278 -29.96 77.43 -46.63
C ILE A 278 -29.11 77.26 -45.37
N ASN A 279 -29.04 78.32 -44.54
CA ASN A 279 -28.43 78.29 -43.22
C ASN A 279 -29.33 77.53 -42.22
N SER A 280 -29.20 76.21 -42.17
CA SER A 280 -29.92 75.37 -41.22
C SER A 280 -29.15 74.09 -40.90
N ALA A 281 -29.27 73.62 -39.66
CA ALA A 281 -28.70 72.36 -39.20
C ALA A 281 -29.35 71.13 -39.87
N GLN A 282 -30.52 71.29 -40.48
CA GLN A 282 -31.23 70.21 -41.18
C GLN A 282 -30.73 70.00 -42.62
N PHE A 283 -30.06 70.99 -43.20
CA PHE A 283 -29.54 70.95 -44.57
C PHE A 283 -28.06 70.60 -44.57
N HIS A 284 -27.70 69.61 -45.40
CA HIS A 284 -26.37 69.01 -45.42
C HIS A 284 -25.70 69.25 -46.78
N TYR A 285 -24.43 69.66 -46.77
CA TYR A 285 -23.65 69.96 -47.98
C TYR A 285 -22.37 69.13 -48.01
N GLN A 286 -22.11 68.47 -49.13
CA GLN A 286 -20.91 67.70 -49.37
C GLN A 286 -19.85 68.57 -50.06
N TRP A 287 -18.64 68.57 -49.49
CA TRP A 287 -17.46 69.17 -50.11
C TRP A 287 -16.97 68.30 -51.28
N LYS A 288 -16.74 68.91 -52.45
CA LYS A 288 -16.26 68.17 -53.63
C LYS A 288 -14.74 67.95 -53.61
N PRO A 289 -14.23 66.90 -54.30
CA PRO A 289 -12.78 66.62 -54.40
C PRO A 289 -11.94 67.81 -54.88
N ALA A 290 -12.48 68.63 -55.80
CA ALA A 290 -11.82 69.83 -56.32
C ALA A 290 -11.40 70.82 -55.22
N VAL A 291 -12.10 70.86 -54.08
CA VAL A 291 -11.73 71.74 -52.95
C VAL A 291 -10.52 71.20 -52.20
N PHE A 292 -10.41 69.88 -52.06
CA PHE A 292 -9.28 69.23 -51.37
C PHE A 292 -8.01 69.29 -52.22
N GLU A 293 -8.14 69.11 -53.54
CA GLU A 293 -7.04 69.30 -54.50
C GLU A 293 -6.56 70.76 -54.49
N LEU A 294 -7.50 71.72 -54.55
CA LEU A 294 -7.18 73.15 -54.51
C LEU A 294 -6.54 73.55 -53.17
N ALA A 295 -7.06 73.07 -52.04
CA ALA A 295 -6.54 73.38 -50.71
C ALA A 295 -5.22 72.66 -50.37
N LYS A 296 -4.80 71.66 -51.17
CA LYS A 296 -3.63 70.77 -50.90
C LYS A 296 -3.68 70.09 -49.52
N VAL A 297 -4.88 69.83 -49.00
CA VAL A 297 -5.07 69.15 -47.72
C VAL A 297 -5.48 67.71 -47.97
N SER A 298 -4.68 66.75 -47.50
CA SER A 298 -4.97 65.33 -47.71
C SER A 298 -6.18 64.88 -46.88
N GLU A 299 -7.07 64.09 -47.49
CA GLU A 299 -8.27 63.53 -46.86
C GLU A 299 -7.93 62.64 -45.64
N LEU A 300 -6.70 62.10 -45.62
CA LEU A 300 -6.15 61.26 -44.55
C LEU A 300 -5.78 62.04 -43.27
N GLU A 301 -5.42 63.33 -43.40
CA GLU A 301 -5.06 64.20 -42.27
C GLU A 301 -6.29 64.64 -41.48
N LEU A 302 -7.43 64.86 -42.16
CA LEU A 302 -8.69 65.24 -41.49
C LEU A 302 -9.35 64.06 -40.77
N ALA A 303 -9.28 62.85 -41.33
CA ALA A 303 -9.85 61.65 -40.71
C ALA A 303 -9.18 61.31 -39.36
N LYS A 304 -7.91 61.71 -39.16
CA LYS A 304 -7.19 61.54 -37.87
C LYS A 304 -7.66 62.50 -36.78
N LYS A 305 -8.21 63.67 -37.13
CA LYS A 305 -8.68 64.69 -36.17
C LYS A 305 -10.09 64.42 -35.64
N SER A 306 -10.95 63.71 -36.38
CA SER A 306 -12.35 63.44 -36.01
C SER A 306 -12.56 62.19 -35.15
N GLY A 307 -11.48 61.49 -34.75
CA GLY A 307 -11.54 60.40 -33.75
C GLY A 307 -12.43 59.22 -34.15
N LEU A 308 -12.60 58.98 -35.45
CA LEU A 308 -13.42 57.90 -35.99
C LEU A 308 -12.54 56.96 -36.82
N ASP A 309 -12.49 55.68 -36.46
CA ASP A 309 -11.86 54.63 -37.26
C ASP A 309 -12.62 54.49 -38.60
N VAL A 310 -12.15 55.21 -39.62
CA VAL A 310 -12.72 55.15 -40.96
C VAL A 310 -12.11 53.97 -41.70
N ALA A 311 -12.95 52.94 -41.91
CA ALA A 311 -12.82 51.98 -42.99
C ALA A 311 -12.90 52.71 -44.35
N ALA A 312 -11.83 53.43 -44.71
CA ALA A 312 -11.72 54.28 -45.89
C ALA A 312 -11.44 53.49 -47.18
N ASN A 313 -11.80 52.20 -47.23
CA ASN A 313 -11.46 51.33 -48.35
C ASN A 313 -12.64 50.92 -49.24
N ARG A 314 -13.84 51.47 -49.02
CA ARG A 314 -15.04 51.12 -49.81
C ARG A 314 -15.45 52.14 -50.87
N GLY A 315 -14.94 53.37 -50.81
CA GLY A 315 -15.23 54.41 -51.83
C GLY A 315 -14.48 54.18 -53.15
N ASN A 316 -13.17 53.91 -53.07
CA ASN A 316 -12.35 53.61 -54.26
C ASN A 316 -12.71 52.29 -54.92
N GLN A 317 -13.24 51.33 -54.17
CA GLN A 317 -13.64 50.03 -54.72
C GLN A 317 -14.75 50.16 -55.76
N PHE A 318 -15.68 51.11 -55.62
CA PHE A 318 -16.80 51.22 -56.58
C PHE A 318 -16.38 51.84 -57.92
N SER A 319 -15.45 52.80 -57.94
CA SER A 319 -14.93 53.35 -59.20
C SER A 319 -14.01 52.36 -59.90
N THR A 320 -13.10 51.70 -59.17
CA THR A 320 -12.23 50.65 -59.73
C THR A 320 -13.03 49.43 -60.18
N TYR A 321 -14.14 49.09 -59.51
CA TYR A 321 -15.02 47.99 -59.91
C TYR A 321 -15.82 48.32 -61.17
N ILE A 322 -16.31 49.56 -61.32
CA ILE A 322 -16.97 50.00 -62.55
C ILE A 322 -15.97 50.06 -63.73
N GLU A 323 -14.73 50.45 -63.48
CA GLU A 323 -13.67 50.52 -64.49
C GLU A 323 -13.17 49.12 -64.88
N ASP A 324 -12.93 48.23 -63.90
CA ASP A 324 -12.60 46.82 -64.12
C ASP A 324 -13.76 46.07 -64.81
N MET A 325 -15.02 46.41 -64.52
CA MET A 325 -16.20 45.84 -65.20
C MET A 325 -16.35 46.36 -66.64
N LYS A 326 -16.03 47.63 -66.91
CA LYS A 326 -15.99 48.17 -68.29
C LYS A 326 -14.88 47.52 -69.13
N GLN A 327 -13.72 47.28 -68.52
CA GLN A 327 -12.62 46.54 -69.16
C GLN A 327 -12.93 45.06 -69.37
N ALA A 328 -13.60 44.40 -68.42
CA ALA A 328 -13.95 42.98 -68.51
C ALA A 328 -15.10 42.66 -69.49
N ILE A 329 -16.01 43.61 -69.75
CA ILE A 329 -17.11 43.44 -70.73
C ILE A 329 -16.64 43.80 -72.16
N GLY A 330 -15.38 44.21 -72.36
CA GLY A 330 -14.86 44.56 -73.69
C GLY A 330 -15.48 45.84 -74.27
N VAL A 331 -16.12 46.67 -73.42
CA VAL A 331 -16.69 47.98 -73.80
C VAL A 331 -15.69 49.08 -73.49
N ALA A 332 -14.43 48.88 -73.88
CA ALA A 332 -13.63 50.01 -74.26
C ALA A 332 -14.17 50.41 -75.64
N ALA A 333 -15.10 51.36 -75.69
CA ALA A 333 -15.51 51.99 -76.95
C ALA A 333 -14.32 52.83 -77.45
N VAL A 334 -13.24 52.15 -77.83
CA VAL A 334 -12.14 52.73 -78.57
C VAL A 334 -12.71 53.04 -79.94
N ASP A 335 -12.80 54.32 -80.27
CA ASP A 335 -13.24 54.72 -81.60
C ASP A 335 -12.04 54.56 -82.53
N TYR A 336 -12.01 53.43 -83.22
CA TYR A 336 -10.93 53.10 -84.16
C TYR A 336 -10.84 54.08 -85.34
N ASN A 337 -11.79 55.00 -85.51
CA ASN A 337 -11.73 56.03 -86.55
C ASN A 337 -11.11 57.37 -86.06
N ASP A 338 -10.91 57.55 -84.75
CA ASP A 338 -10.34 58.77 -84.18
C ASP A 338 -8.81 58.63 -83.98
N LYS A 339 -8.06 59.16 -84.96
CA LYS A 339 -6.58 59.16 -84.95
C LYS A 339 -5.96 59.84 -83.71
N SER A 340 -6.70 60.69 -82.98
CA SER A 340 -6.20 61.35 -81.76
C SER A 340 -6.15 60.44 -80.53
N GLN A 341 -6.85 59.29 -80.56
CA GLN A 341 -6.90 58.33 -79.45
C GLN A 341 -5.62 57.51 -79.34
N TYR A 342 -4.92 57.28 -80.46
CA TYR A 342 -3.63 56.58 -80.48
C TYR A 342 -2.65 57.15 -79.46
N ARG A 343 -2.52 58.50 -79.43
CA ARG A 343 -1.63 59.22 -78.51
C ARG A 343 -1.99 59.03 -77.03
N LYS A 344 -3.30 58.97 -76.73
CA LYS A 344 -3.78 58.75 -75.36
C LYS A 344 -3.51 57.31 -74.93
N LEU A 345 -3.77 56.35 -75.82
CA LEU A 345 -3.55 54.93 -75.57
C LEU A 345 -2.06 54.59 -75.37
N VAL A 346 -1.15 55.17 -76.16
CA VAL A 346 0.31 55.00 -75.99
C VAL A 346 0.77 55.58 -74.65
N ARG A 347 0.38 56.83 -74.32
CA ARG A 347 0.68 57.42 -72.99
C ARG A 347 0.12 56.62 -71.82
N GLU A 348 -1.07 56.05 -71.97
CA GLU A 348 -1.65 55.17 -70.95
C GLU A 348 -0.86 53.86 -70.81
N VAL A 349 -0.34 53.28 -71.91
CA VAL A 349 0.54 52.11 -71.86
C VAL A 349 1.86 52.45 -71.17
N ASP A 350 2.52 53.55 -71.53
CA ASP A 350 3.79 53.97 -70.91
C ASP A 350 3.63 54.23 -69.40
N LEU A 351 2.50 54.83 -69.01
CA LEU A 351 2.18 55.06 -67.60
C LEU A 351 1.91 53.73 -66.85
N MET A 352 1.21 52.78 -67.48
CA MET A 352 1.01 51.43 -66.91
C MET A 352 2.32 50.62 -66.85
N ASP A 353 3.22 50.79 -67.83
CA ASP A 353 4.54 50.14 -67.84
C ASP A 353 5.41 50.65 -66.69
N ALA A 354 5.47 51.98 -66.51
CA ALA A 354 6.18 52.60 -65.39
C ALA A 354 5.62 52.13 -64.03
N GLN A 355 4.29 52.03 -63.90
CA GLN A 355 3.64 51.49 -62.70
C GLN A 355 3.93 50.00 -62.50
N TYR A 356 3.95 49.21 -63.57
CA TYR A 356 4.27 47.79 -63.52
C TYR A 356 5.72 47.57 -63.08
N TYR A 357 6.66 48.32 -63.65
CA TYR A 357 8.08 48.28 -63.29
C TYR A 357 8.32 48.67 -61.82
N GLU A 358 7.71 49.76 -61.35
CA GLU A 358 7.84 50.18 -59.95
C GLU A 358 7.22 49.14 -58.99
N SER A 359 6.06 48.58 -59.34
CA SER A 359 5.46 47.50 -58.56
C SER A 359 6.31 46.23 -58.55
N ALA A 360 7.05 45.93 -59.63
CA ALA A 360 7.95 44.78 -59.69
C ALA A 360 9.16 44.97 -58.76
N LYS A 361 9.69 46.19 -58.69
CA LYS A 361 10.76 46.57 -57.76
C LYS A 361 10.32 46.47 -56.30
N ILE A 362 9.10 46.92 -55.98
CA ILE A 362 8.52 46.77 -54.64
C ILE A 362 8.33 45.28 -54.28
N LEU A 363 7.90 44.45 -55.23
CA LEU A 363 7.78 43.01 -55.01
C LEU A 363 9.12 42.35 -54.74
N ASP A 364 10.18 42.70 -55.49
CA ASP A 364 11.51 42.12 -55.29
C ASP A 364 12.10 42.51 -53.92
N LEU A 365 11.89 43.76 -53.48
CA LEU A 365 12.26 44.17 -52.12
C LEU A 365 11.51 43.35 -51.05
N ALA A 366 10.20 43.20 -51.20
CA ALA A 366 9.39 42.39 -50.29
C ALA A 366 9.79 40.90 -50.31
N ARG A 367 10.22 40.38 -51.46
CA ARG A 367 10.74 39.02 -51.63
C ARG A 367 12.06 38.86 -50.84
N CYS A 368 13.01 39.77 -51.03
CA CYS A 368 14.30 39.72 -50.33
C CYS A 368 14.12 39.82 -48.81
N GLU A 369 13.30 40.76 -48.32
CA GLU A 369 13.01 40.88 -46.89
C GLU A 369 12.37 39.62 -46.29
N PHE A 370 11.48 38.97 -47.04
CA PHE A 370 10.88 37.71 -46.64
C PHE A 370 11.92 36.59 -46.57
N GLU A 371 12.75 36.45 -47.61
CA GLU A 371 13.80 35.43 -47.67
C GLU A 371 14.82 35.59 -46.52
N GLU A 372 15.28 36.81 -46.26
CA GLU A 372 16.17 37.14 -45.14
C GLU A 372 15.55 36.75 -43.79
N THR A 373 14.29 37.15 -43.56
CA THR A 373 13.60 36.84 -42.31
C THR A 373 13.43 35.33 -42.11
N VAL A 374 13.02 34.61 -43.16
CA VAL A 374 12.84 33.15 -43.11
C VAL A 374 14.18 32.46 -42.85
N MET A 375 15.26 32.86 -43.51
CA MET A 375 16.59 32.27 -43.28
C MET A 375 17.02 32.38 -41.81
N ASP A 376 16.86 33.56 -41.20
CA ASP A 376 17.22 33.79 -39.81
C ASP A 376 16.36 32.95 -38.84
N HIS A 377 15.04 32.94 -39.05
CA HIS A 377 14.12 32.19 -38.20
C HIS A 377 14.24 30.67 -38.37
N LEU A 378 14.50 30.15 -39.57
CA LEU A 378 14.75 28.72 -39.79
C LEU A 378 16.05 28.26 -39.10
N ALA A 379 17.11 29.07 -39.18
CA ALA A 379 18.35 28.78 -38.46
C ALA A 379 18.15 28.80 -36.94
N PHE A 380 17.36 29.75 -36.42
CA PHE A 380 16.97 29.78 -35.01
C PHE A 380 16.12 28.57 -34.61
N MET A 381 15.13 28.18 -35.43
CA MET A 381 14.30 26.99 -35.20
C MET A 381 15.10 25.69 -35.17
N GLN A 382 16.10 25.55 -36.04
CA GLN A 382 16.99 24.40 -36.00
C GLN A 382 17.74 24.29 -34.66
N LYS A 383 18.17 25.43 -34.11
CA LYS A 383 18.81 25.46 -32.79
C LYS A 383 17.80 25.13 -31.68
N CYS A 384 16.59 25.66 -31.76
CA CYS A 384 15.51 25.35 -30.82
C CYS A 384 15.17 23.85 -30.82
N GLU A 385 15.09 23.22 -31.98
CA GLU A 385 14.81 21.78 -32.09
C GLU A 385 15.95 20.94 -31.52
N LEU A 386 17.21 21.30 -31.79
CA LEU A 386 18.34 20.63 -31.16
C LEU A 386 18.33 20.74 -29.63
N ASP A 387 17.95 21.91 -29.10
CA ASP A 387 17.82 22.13 -27.67
C ASP A 387 16.64 21.35 -27.07
N ARG A 388 15.55 21.14 -27.82
CA ARG A 388 14.44 20.24 -27.44
C ARG A 388 14.89 18.81 -27.27
N LEU A 389 15.57 18.25 -28.26
CA LEU A 389 16.10 16.89 -28.20
C LEU A 389 17.04 16.70 -26.99
N ARG A 390 17.84 17.72 -26.67
CA ARG A 390 18.70 17.72 -25.47
C ARG A 390 17.90 17.82 -24.18
N ALA A 391 16.85 18.64 -24.14
CA ALA A 391 15.98 18.79 -22.97
C ALA A 391 15.26 17.47 -22.65
N VAL A 392 14.68 16.79 -23.66
CA VAL A 392 14.04 15.48 -23.50
C VAL A 392 15.04 14.44 -22.98
N LYS A 393 16.24 14.40 -23.56
CA LYS A 393 17.32 13.51 -23.11
C LYS A 393 17.70 13.78 -21.64
N LYS A 394 17.81 15.04 -21.24
CA LYS A 394 18.10 15.43 -19.85
C LYS A 394 16.97 15.05 -18.91
N ALA A 395 15.71 15.34 -19.26
CA ALA A 395 14.55 14.97 -18.45
C ALA A 395 14.48 13.45 -18.23
N THR A 396 14.75 12.67 -19.26
CA THR A 396 14.84 11.21 -19.17
C THR A 396 15.96 10.75 -18.23
N PHE A 397 17.14 11.38 -18.30
CA PHE A 397 18.25 11.09 -17.40
C PHE A 397 17.90 11.41 -15.93
N ASP A 398 17.34 12.60 -15.67
CA ASP A 398 16.94 13.05 -14.33
C ASP A 398 15.85 12.13 -13.75
N PHE A 399 14.91 11.66 -14.59
CA PHE A 399 13.90 10.67 -14.23
C PHE A 399 14.51 9.33 -13.80
N ILE A 400 15.49 8.80 -14.55
CA ILE A 400 16.18 7.55 -14.19
C ILE A 400 16.98 7.72 -12.88
N ALA A 401 17.60 8.88 -12.68
CA ALA A 401 18.36 9.19 -11.48
C ALA A 401 17.48 9.20 -10.22
N ALA A 402 16.23 9.67 -10.31
CA ALA A 402 15.28 9.68 -9.20
C ALA A 402 15.07 8.29 -8.58
N PHE A 403 15.03 7.22 -9.39
CA PHE A 403 14.94 5.84 -8.91
C PHE A 403 16.28 5.32 -8.36
N SER A 404 17.35 5.57 -9.10
CA SER A 404 18.68 5.02 -8.80
C SER A 404 19.19 5.45 -7.43
N ASN A 405 18.83 6.66 -6.97
CA ASN A 405 19.23 7.19 -5.67
C ASN A 405 18.64 6.41 -4.47
N LYS A 406 17.53 5.68 -4.66
CA LYS A 406 16.81 4.99 -3.57
C LYS A 406 16.88 3.47 -3.64
N ILE A 407 17.35 2.90 -4.75
CA ILE A 407 17.42 1.45 -4.95
C ILE A 407 18.27 0.74 -3.88
N SER A 408 19.38 1.35 -3.46
CA SER A 408 20.26 0.81 -2.42
C SER A 408 19.58 0.79 -1.04
N ALA A 409 18.80 1.82 -0.73
CA ALA A 409 18.06 1.89 0.53
C ALA A 409 16.89 0.90 0.55
N LEU A 410 16.18 0.74 -0.56
CA LEU A 410 15.14 -0.27 -0.74
C LEU A 410 15.72 -1.69 -0.59
N LYS A 411 16.86 -1.97 -1.23
CA LYS A 411 17.57 -3.24 -1.07
C LYS A 411 17.93 -3.50 0.39
N GLN A 412 18.49 -2.52 1.09
CA GLN A 412 18.81 -2.65 2.51
C GLN A 412 17.55 -2.94 3.36
N SER A 413 16.40 -2.34 3.03
CA SER A 413 15.14 -2.64 3.71
C SER A 413 14.70 -4.09 3.47
N CYS A 414 14.84 -4.61 2.24
CA CYS A 414 14.56 -6.02 1.95
C CYS A 414 15.51 -6.95 2.70
N ASP A 415 16.81 -6.66 2.74
CA ASP A 415 17.80 -7.48 3.44
C ASP A 415 17.50 -7.54 4.95
N LYS A 416 16.94 -6.48 5.54
CA LYS A 416 16.49 -6.49 6.96
C LYS A 416 15.35 -7.48 7.23
N LEU A 417 14.51 -7.80 6.25
CA LEU A 417 13.45 -8.79 6.45
C LEU A 417 14.01 -10.20 6.67
N LEU A 418 15.17 -10.51 6.10
CA LEU A 418 15.88 -11.77 6.36
C LEU A 418 16.32 -11.84 7.82
N LEU A 419 16.88 -10.75 8.37
CA LEU A 419 17.24 -10.69 9.79
C LEU A 419 16.02 -10.86 10.70
N VAL A 420 14.85 -10.30 10.33
CA VAL A 420 13.62 -10.48 11.11
C VAL A 420 13.19 -11.94 11.15
N GLU A 421 13.34 -12.68 10.05
CA GLU A 421 13.08 -14.12 10.02
C GLU A 421 13.97 -14.89 11.00
N GLU A 422 15.26 -14.57 11.04
CA GLU A 422 16.22 -15.18 11.98
C GLU A 422 15.86 -14.93 13.46
N THR A 423 15.10 -13.87 13.77
CA THR A 423 14.65 -13.59 15.15
C THR A 423 13.52 -14.51 15.62
N ILE A 424 12.86 -15.25 14.73
CA ILE A 424 11.75 -16.14 15.07
C ILE A 424 12.31 -17.43 15.67
N HIS A 425 11.89 -17.77 16.89
CA HIS A 425 12.36 -18.96 17.61
C HIS A 425 11.21 -19.93 17.94
N PRO A 426 10.80 -20.81 17.01
CA PRO A 426 9.60 -21.64 17.19
C PRO A 426 9.64 -22.54 18.44
N ALA A 427 10.79 -23.14 18.73
CA ALA A 427 10.96 -24.00 19.91
C ALA A 427 10.87 -23.20 21.22
N GLY A 428 11.38 -21.96 21.22
CA GLY A 428 11.29 -21.04 22.35
C GLY A 428 9.85 -20.59 22.62
N ASP A 429 9.15 -20.18 21.57
CA ASP A 429 7.74 -19.79 21.62
C ASP A 429 6.84 -20.96 22.06
N LEU A 430 7.08 -22.18 21.57
CA LEU A 430 6.36 -23.38 22.00
C LEU A 430 6.63 -23.71 23.47
N LYS A 431 7.89 -23.66 23.89
CA LYS A 431 8.27 -23.89 25.28
C LYS A 431 7.54 -22.88 26.16
N PHE A 432 7.63 -21.59 25.86
CA PHE A 432 6.91 -20.55 26.60
C PHE A 432 5.41 -20.84 26.69
N LEU A 433 4.77 -21.23 25.57
CA LEU A 433 3.35 -21.56 25.56
C LEU A 433 3.02 -22.70 26.52
N ILE A 434 3.82 -23.77 26.52
CA ILE A 434 3.63 -24.90 27.43
C ILE A 434 3.85 -24.45 28.88
N GLU A 435 4.91 -23.70 29.16
CA GLU A 435 5.28 -23.30 30.52
C GLU A 435 4.23 -22.40 31.20
N ASN A 436 3.57 -21.52 30.44
CA ASN A 436 2.63 -20.53 30.98
C ASN A 436 1.17 -21.00 30.94
N TYR A 437 0.83 -21.90 30.02
CA TYR A 437 -0.54 -22.36 29.82
C TYR A 437 -0.75 -23.85 30.12
N ALA A 438 0.26 -24.58 30.63
CA ALA A 438 0.10 -25.96 31.05
C ALA A 438 -0.92 -26.11 32.20
N THR A 439 -1.86 -27.05 32.03
CA THR A 439 -2.92 -27.34 33.01
C THR A 439 -2.65 -28.59 33.86
N GLY A 440 -1.72 -29.45 33.45
CA GLY A 440 -1.35 -30.65 34.20
C GLY A 440 -0.71 -31.74 33.32
N LYS A 441 -0.09 -32.74 33.96
CA LYS A 441 0.43 -33.94 33.28
C LYS A 441 -0.69 -34.97 33.10
N PHE A 442 -0.57 -35.82 32.07
CA PHE A 442 -1.51 -36.91 31.83
C PHE A 442 -1.57 -37.87 33.03
N LEU A 443 -2.77 -38.08 33.57
CA LEU A 443 -3.03 -38.93 34.74
C LEU A 443 -4.37 -39.69 34.57
N PRO A 444 -4.35 -40.95 34.12
CA PRO A 444 -5.56 -41.72 33.93
C PRO A 444 -6.18 -42.13 35.27
N HIS A 445 -7.51 -42.00 35.38
CA HIS A 445 -8.27 -42.42 36.56
C HIS A 445 -9.28 -43.48 36.14
N VAL A 446 -9.14 -44.68 36.70
CA VAL A 446 -10.00 -45.83 36.35
C VAL A 446 -11.16 -45.91 37.32
N THR A 447 -12.38 -45.96 36.77
CA THR A 447 -13.59 -46.24 37.55
C THR A 447 -13.71 -47.74 37.78
N LEU A 448 -13.74 -48.14 39.05
CA LEU A 448 -13.94 -49.52 39.44
C LEU A 448 -15.43 -49.87 39.54
N TYR A 449 -15.76 -51.10 39.19
CA TYR A 449 -17.05 -51.71 39.47
C TYR A 449 -17.15 -52.01 40.96
N ASP A 450 -17.97 -51.21 41.66
CA ASP A 450 -18.25 -51.35 43.09
C ASP A 450 -19.61 -52.03 43.28
N ASN A 451 -19.60 -53.36 43.48
CA ASN A 451 -20.81 -54.10 43.79
C ASN A 451 -21.06 -54.13 45.30
N TYR A 452 -22.19 -53.54 45.70
CA TYR A 452 -22.59 -53.41 47.09
C TYR A 452 -22.72 -54.74 47.84
N TYR A 453 -23.07 -55.83 47.15
CA TYR A 453 -23.34 -57.15 47.75
C TYR A 453 -22.15 -58.11 47.68
N HIS A 454 -21.24 -57.95 46.70
CA HIS A 454 -20.10 -58.84 46.50
C HIS A 454 -18.83 -58.09 46.10
N LEU A 455 -17.74 -58.30 46.83
CA LEU A 455 -16.41 -57.73 46.54
C LEU A 455 -15.66 -58.48 45.41
N ASN A 456 -16.39 -59.01 44.41
CA ASN A 456 -15.79 -59.74 43.29
C ASN A 456 -15.25 -58.74 42.27
N ILE A 457 -14.11 -58.13 42.59
CA ILE A 457 -13.39 -57.24 41.68
C ILE A 457 -12.80 -58.09 40.55
N ARG A 458 -13.41 -58.01 39.37
CA ARG A 458 -12.92 -58.68 38.14
C ARG A 458 -11.90 -57.84 37.36
N GLN A 459 -11.82 -56.55 37.66
CA GLN A 459 -10.87 -55.64 37.02
C GLN A 459 -9.47 -55.83 37.59
N THR A 460 -8.45 -55.71 36.73
CA THR A 460 -7.04 -55.73 37.12
C THR A 460 -6.47 -54.32 37.22
N PHE A 461 -6.86 -53.45 36.29
CA PHE A 461 -6.40 -52.06 36.25
C PHE A 461 -7.26 -51.16 37.14
N GLY A 462 -6.64 -50.16 37.79
CA GLY A 462 -7.31 -49.26 38.73
C GLY A 462 -7.50 -49.81 40.14
N VAL A 463 -7.19 -51.09 40.37
CA VAL A 463 -7.33 -51.74 41.68
C VAL A 463 -6.10 -51.46 42.53
N ASP A 464 -6.31 -51.17 43.82
CA ASP A 464 -5.21 -50.96 44.77
C ASP A 464 -4.26 -52.15 44.80
N LEU A 465 -2.96 -51.85 44.85
CA LEU A 465 -1.88 -52.85 44.78
C LEU A 465 -2.01 -53.91 45.89
N ASN A 466 -2.39 -53.50 47.12
CA ASN A 466 -2.57 -54.44 48.24
C ASN A 466 -3.79 -55.32 48.04
N VAL A 467 -4.87 -54.78 47.48
CA VAL A 467 -6.09 -55.54 47.19
C VAL A 467 -5.79 -56.59 46.12
N LYS A 468 -5.13 -56.19 45.02
CA LYS A 468 -4.79 -57.11 43.93
C LYS A 468 -3.81 -58.20 44.38
N ALA A 469 -2.76 -57.86 45.13
CA ALA A 469 -1.82 -58.84 45.68
C ALA A 469 -2.52 -59.90 46.57
N ARG A 470 -3.52 -59.51 47.36
CA ARG A 470 -4.31 -60.44 48.18
C ARG A 470 -5.21 -61.35 47.34
N LEU A 471 -5.87 -60.81 46.31
CA LEU A 471 -6.70 -61.59 45.40
C LEU A 471 -5.86 -62.63 44.65
N ASP A 472 -4.67 -62.23 44.21
CA ASP A 472 -3.71 -63.08 43.50
C ASP A 472 -2.96 -64.05 44.43
N LYS A 473 -3.12 -63.93 45.76
CA LYS A 473 -2.41 -64.70 46.80
C LYS A 473 -0.88 -64.65 46.67
N LYS A 474 -0.34 -63.56 46.13
CA LYS A 474 1.10 -63.34 45.92
C LYS A 474 1.54 -61.98 46.47
N ALA A 475 2.81 -61.86 46.84
CA ALA A 475 3.36 -60.60 47.32
C ALA A 475 3.46 -59.54 46.21
N VAL A 476 3.66 -59.97 44.96
CA VAL A 476 3.68 -59.13 43.76
C VAL A 476 2.46 -59.52 42.90
N PRO A 477 1.66 -58.56 42.40
CA PRO A 477 0.54 -58.85 41.51
C PRO A 477 0.94 -59.67 40.28
N LEU A 478 0.04 -60.56 39.84
CA LEU A 478 0.29 -61.48 38.73
C LEU A 478 0.61 -60.74 37.42
N ILE A 479 -0.06 -59.62 37.16
CA ILE A 479 0.18 -58.81 35.96
C ILE A 479 1.61 -58.28 35.88
N VAL A 480 2.14 -57.79 37.02
CA VAL A 480 3.53 -57.30 37.10
C VAL A 480 4.50 -58.48 36.93
N GLN A 481 4.26 -59.59 37.64
CA GLN A 481 5.11 -60.77 37.54
C GLN A 481 5.14 -61.33 36.10
N ALA A 482 3.99 -61.44 35.45
CA ALA A 482 3.87 -61.99 34.11
C ALA A 482 4.59 -61.14 33.07
N VAL A 483 4.41 -59.81 33.12
CA VAL A 483 5.09 -58.89 32.21
C VAL A 483 6.60 -58.92 32.40
N LEU A 484 7.10 -58.83 33.64
CA LEU A 484 8.55 -58.85 33.88
C LEU A 484 9.18 -60.19 33.47
N SER A 485 8.49 -61.32 33.71
CA SER A 485 9.00 -62.65 33.32
C SER A 485 9.01 -62.83 31.80
N TYR A 486 8.00 -62.33 31.10
CA TYR A 486 7.94 -62.34 29.63
C TYR A 486 9.07 -61.50 29.01
N LEU A 487 9.32 -60.31 29.57
CA LEU A 487 10.42 -59.46 29.10
C LEU A 487 11.79 -60.07 29.40
N ASP A 488 11.95 -60.74 30.55
CA ASP A 488 13.19 -61.45 30.90
C ASP A 488 13.50 -62.60 29.93
N SER A 489 12.49 -63.33 29.44
CA SER A 489 12.69 -64.35 28.40
C SER A 489 12.99 -63.77 27.02
N LEU A 490 12.52 -62.55 26.75
CA LEU A 490 12.69 -61.88 25.46
C LEU A 490 14.04 -61.17 25.32
N TYR A 491 14.62 -60.64 26.41
CA TYR A 491 15.88 -59.89 26.31
C TYR A 491 17.04 -60.62 25.62
N PRO A 492 17.23 -61.94 25.79
CA PRO A 492 18.25 -62.68 25.04
C PRO A 492 17.98 -62.80 23.55
N GLU A 493 16.71 -62.76 23.11
CA GLU A 493 16.29 -62.96 21.71
C GLU A 493 16.44 -61.69 20.85
N LEU A 494 16.60 -60.52 21.46
CA LEU A 494 16.77 -59.25 20.75
C LEU A 494 18.17 -59.10 20.15
N ASP A 495 18.26 -58.60 18.93
CA ASP A 495 19.53 -58.55 18.20
C ASP A 495 20.47 -57.45 18.74
N ASN A 496 19.94 -56.29 19.13
CA ASN A 496 20.74 -55.11 19.51
C ASN A 496 20.40 -54.55 20.90
N ASP A 497 21.41 -54.03 21.60
CA ASP A 497 21.22 -53.34 22.89
C ASP A 497 20.43 -52.03 22.76
N GLU A 498 20.45 -51.41 21.58
CA GLU A 498 19.64 -50.24 21.30
C GLU A 498 18.14 -50.57 21.30
N GLU A 499 17.73 -51.73 20.77
CA GLU A 499 16.34 -52.18 20.81
C GLU A 499 15.89 -52.43 22.26
N ARG A 500 16.77 -53.01 23.08
CA ARG A 500 16.54 -53.22 24.52
C ARG A 500 16.31 -51.91 25.26
N VAL A 501 17.05 -50.84 24.93
CA VAL A 501 16.82 -49.49 25.48
C VAL A 501 15.47 -48.93 25.01
N VAL A 502 15.20 -49.03 23.71
CA VAL A 502 13.99 -48.48 23.08
C VAL A 502 12.72 -49.02 23.72
N LEU A 503 12.71 -50.31 24.11
CA LEU A 503 11.57 -50.95 24.80
C LEU A 503 11.06 -50.17 26.02
N TRP A 504 11.94 -49.54 26.80
CA TRP A 504 11.53 -48.79 27.98
C TRP A 504 11.54 -47.28 27.81
N THR A 505 12.14 -46.74 26.73
CA THR A 505 12.26 -45.28 26.56
C THR A 505 11.33 -44.71 25.51
N LYS A 506 10.88 -45.49 24.53
CA LYS A 506 10.04 -44.98 23.43
C LYS A 506 8.55 -45.05 23.80
N PRO A 507 7.78 -43.96 23.61
CA PRO A 507 6.34 -44.00 23.81
C PRO A 507 5.65 -44.76 22.66
N VAL A 508 4.52 -45.40 22.97
CA VAL A 508 3.65 -46.10 22.00
C VAL A 508 2.33 -45.37 21.88
N HIS A 509 1.70 -45.46 20.71
CA HIS A 509 0.32 -44.99 20.52
C HIS A 509 -0.61 -45.59 21.58
N LEU A 510 -1.25 -44.70 22.35
CA LEU A 510 -2.09 -45.08 23.49
C LEU A 510 -3.22 -46.06 23.10
N ALA A 511 -3.72 -46.00 21.87
CA ALA A 511 -4.74 -46.92 21.36
C ALA A 511 -4.30 -48.40 21.43
N LYS A 512 -3.05 -48.71 21.01
CA LYS A 512 -2.52 -50.08 21.07
C LYS A 512 -2.35 -50.56 22.52
N VAL A 513 -1.90 -49.65 23.39
CA VAL A 513 -1.76 -49.90 24.83
C VAL A 513 -3.13 -50.18 25.46
N HIS A 514 -4.17 -49.43 25.09
CA HIS A 514 -5.53 -49.64 25.57
C HIS A 514 -6.16 -50.94 25.06
N GLN A 515 -5.88 -51.37 23.83
CA GLN A 515 -6.32 -52.67 23.30
C GLN A 515 -5.76 -53.82 24.15
N LEU A 516 -4.43 -53.85 24.34
CA LEU A 516 -3.79 -54.85 25.18
C LEU A 516 -4.27 -54.77 26.64
N ARG A 517 -4.43 -53.55 27.18
CA ARG A 517 -5.02 -53.33 28.52
C ARG A 517 -6.41 -53.95 28.63
N GLN A 518 -7.26 -53.80 27.62
CA GLN A 518 -8.62 -54.34 27.61
C GLN A 518 -8.62 -55.87 27.68
N GLU A 519 -7.78 -56.53 26.88
CA GLU A 519 -7.65 -57.99 26.87
C GLU A 519 -7.14 -58.54 28.22
N LEU A 520 -6.24 -57.81 28.87
CA LEU A 520 -5.64 -58.17 30.16
C LEU A 520 -6.52 -57.85 31.37
N ASN A 521 -7.49 -56.95 31.25
CA ASN A 521 -8.17 -56.38 32.42
C ASN A 521 -8.98 -57.41 33.24
N GLU A 522 -9.52 -58.44 32.60
CA GLU A 522 -10.33 -59.49 33.26
C GLU A 522 -9.57 -60.80 33.50
N GLN A 523 -8.29 -60.88 33.12
CA GLN A 523 -7.50 -62.11 33.24
C GLN A 523 -7.02 -62.33 34.68
N THR A 524 -7.27 -63.52 35.22
CA THR A 524 -6.84 -63.91 36.58
C THR A 524 -5.77 -65.00 36.57
N GLU A 525 -5.63 -65.74 35.47
CA GLU A 525 -4.71 -66.87 35.35
C GLU A 525 -3.39 -66.47 34.66
N LEU A 526 -2.27 -66.95 35.21
CA LEU A 526 -0.93 -66.58 34.73
C LEU A 526 -0.70 -66.99 33.26
N LEU A 527 -1.14 -68.20 32.87
CA LEU A 527 -0.97 -68.72 31.52
C LEU A 527 -1.78 -67.92 30.48
N ALA A 528 -2.99 -67.49 30.83
CA ALA A 528 -3.83 -66.66 29.97
C ALA A 528 -3.19 -65.29 29.74
N ILE A 529 -2.65 -64.68 30.80
CA ILE A 529 -1.91 -63.42 30.71
C ILE A 529 -0.70 -63.58 29.78
N GLN A 530 0.12 -64.63 29.97
CA GLN A 530 1.30 -64.87 29.13
C GLN A 530 0.95 -65.09 27.66
N GLY A 531 -0.14 -65.81 27.35
CA GLY A 531 -0.61 -65.99 25.99
C GLY A 531 -1.01 -64.68 25.30
N VAL A 532 -1.69 -63.79 26.03
CA VAL A 532 -2.04 -62.44 25.52
C VAL A 532 -0.79 -61.58 25.33
N LEU A 533 0.19 -61.64 26.24
CA LEU A 533 1.44 -60.88 26.13
C LEU A 533 2.29 -61.31 24.92
N ALA A 534 2.37 -62.61 24.65
CA ALA A 534 3.14 -63.15 23.51
C ALA A 534 2.54 -62.81 22.14
N ALA A 535 1.24 -62.53 22.07
CA ALA A 535 0.55 -62.13 20.84
C ALA A 535 0.78 -60.65 20.46
N HIS A 536 1.40 -59.87 21.35
CA HIS A 536 1.56 -58.43 21.19
C HIS A 536 3.02 -58.00 21.11
N ASP A 537 3.23 -56.88 20.43
CA ASP A 537 4.53 -56.25 20.31
C ASP A 537 5.14 -55.91 21.69
N PRO A 538 6.41 -56.27 21.96
CA PRO A 538 7.07 -56.06 23.25
C PRO A 538 7.09 -54.61 23.73
N LEU A 539 7.17 -53.63 22.82
CA LEU A 539 7.14 -52.21 23.17
C LEU A 539 5.74 -51.80 23.67
N THR A 540 4.68 -52.43 23.16
CA THR A 540 3.32 -52.24 23.69
C THR A 540 3.18 -52.84 25.09
N VAL A 541 3.80 -54.00 25.33
CA VAL A 541 3.79 -54.69 26.63
C VAL A 541 4.46 -53.86 27.74
N THR A 542 5.63 -53.27 27.49
CA THR A 542 6.29 -52.39 28.47
C THR A 542 5.44 -51.17 28.81
N ASN A 543 4.82 -50.55 27.82
CA ASN A 543 3.96 -49.38 28.00
C ASN A 543 2.65 -49.70 28.72
N VAL A 544 2.09 -50.92 28.58
CA VAL A 544 0.95 -51.37 29.38
C VAL A 544 1.33 -51.51 30.85
N LEU A 545 2.54 -51.98 31.18
CA LEU A 545 2.99 -52.01 32.57
C LEU A 545 3.17 -50.60 33.16
N LYS A 546 3.71 -49.65 32.37
CA LYS A 546 3.78 -48.25 32.78
C LYS A 546 2.38 -47.68 33.04
N LEU A 547 1.42 -47.96 32.15
CA LEU A 547 0.03 -47.55 32.29
C LEU A 547 -0.62 -48.16 33.54
N TYR A 548 -0.36 -49.44 33.82
CA TYR A 548 -0.81 -50.11 35.04
C TYR A 548 -0.39 -49.33 36.30
N PHE A 549 0.88 -48.93 36.39
CA PHE A 549 1.37 -48.12 37.52
C PHE A 549 0.79 -46.70 37.55
N MET A 550 0.53 -46.09 36.38
CA MET A 550 -0.11 -44.77 36.31
C MET A 550 -1.55 -44.78 36.81
N GLU A 551 -2.28 -45.86 36.57
CA GLU A 551 -3.70 -46.03 36.88
C GLU A 551 -3.99 -46.51 38.32
N LEU A 552 -2.95 -46.84 39.11
CA LEU A 552 -3.14 -47.22 40.49
C LEU A 552 -3.81 -46.09 41.30
N PRO A 553 -4.75 -46.40 42.20
CA PRO A 553 -5.44 -45.40 43.02
C PRO A 553 -4.50 -44.73 44.05
N ASP A 554 -3.47 -45.46 44.49
CA ASP A 554 -2.31 -44.94 45.20
C ASP A 554 -1.05 -45.60 44.62
N LEU A 555 0.05 -44.88 44.58
CA LEU A 555 1.25 -45.30 43.85
C LEU A 555 2.00 -46.43 44.55
N ILE A 556 3.02 -46.97 43.88
CA ILE A 556 3.93 -47.93 44.50
C ILE A 556 4.51 -47.35 45.81
N VAL A 557 4.93 -46.08 45.80
CA VAL A 557 5.24 -45.32 47.01
C VAL A 557 4.11 -44.32 47.25
N SER A 558 3.31 -44.57 48.28
CA SER A 558 2.12 -43.76 48.60
C SER A 558 2.45 -42.27 48.64
N HIS A 559 1.55 -41.45 48.08
CA HIS A 559 1.70 -39.99 48.04
C HIS A 559 1.88 -39.36 49.44
N THR A 560 1.48 -40.04 50.52
CA THR A 560 1.69 -39.57 51.91
C THR A 560 3.16 -39.44 52.28
N PHE A 561 4.06 -40.18 51.61
CA PHE A 561 5.50 -40.10 51.83
C PHE A 561 6.17 -39.05 50.94
N PHE A 562 5.44 -38.42 50.00
CA PHE A 562 6.01 -37.45 49.07
C PHE A 562 6.65 -36.24 49.80
N ASP A 563 5.92 -35.61 50.73
CA ASP A 563 6.43 -34.44 51.45
C ASP A 563 7.65 -34.76 52.31
N LEU A 564 7.68 -35.98 52.86
CA LEU A 564 8.79 -36.47 53.66
C LEU A 564 10.02 -36.74 52.78
N ILE A 565 9.85 -37.39 51.64
CA ILE A 565 10.92 -37.63 50.67
C ILE A 565 11.42 -36.29 50.12
N LYS A 566 10.51 -35.37 49.77
CA LYS A 566 10.85 -33.99 49.37
C LYS A 566 11.69 -33.30 50.43
N THR A 567 11.28 -33.33 51.69
CA THR A 567 12.05 -32.75 52.81
C THR A 567 13.42 -33.41 52.96
N LEU A 568 13.50 -34.73 52.83
CA LEU A 568 14.76 -35.48 52.93
C LEU A 568 15.76 -35.06 51.84
N TYR A 569 15.32 -34.98 50.58
CA TYR A 569 16.17 -34.60 49.45
C TYR A 569 16.52 -33.11 49.42
N LEU A 570 15.66 -32.25 49.97
CA LEU A 570 16.00 -30.85 50.21
C LEU A 570 17.05 -30.69 51.32
N SER A 571 16.99 -31.54 52.36
CA SER A 571 17.95 -31.51 53.49
C SER A 571 19.30 -32.14 53.15
N TYR A 572 19.31 -33.13 52.24
CA TYR A 572 20.50 -33.86 51.82
C TYR A 572 20.53 -34.00 50.28
N PRO A 573 20.82 -32.93 49.53
CA PRO A 573 20.79 -32.96 48.06
C PRO A 573 21.81 -33.96 47.48
N PRO A 574 21.47 -34.68 46.39
CA PRO A 574 22.40 -35.55 45.69
C PRO A 574 23.41 -34.74 44.87
N GLY A 575 24.68 -35.18 44.85
CA GLY A 575 25.71 -34.61 43.97
C GLY A 575 26.54 -33.44 44.51
N THR A 576 26.41 -33.06 45.79
CA THR A 576 27.39 -32.18 46.45
C THR A 576 28.69 -32.96 46.72
N SER A 577 29.78 -32.52 46.11
CA SER A 577 31.12 -33.16 46.07
C SER A 577 31.86 -33.28 47.42
N ALA A 578 31.17 -33.04 48.53
CA ALA A 578 31.73 -33.11 49.88
C ALA A 578 30.81 -33.93 50.78
N GLU A 579 31.35 -35.04 51.28
CA GLU A 579 30.82 -35.96 52.31
C GLU A 579 29.95 -37.14 51.84
N THR A 580 30.59 -38.32 51.80
CA THR A 580 29.96 -39.66 51.85
C THR A 580 28.97 -39.83 53.02
N SER A 581 28.94 -38.89 53.98
CA SER A 581 28.04 -38.84 55.13
C SER A 581 26.62 -38.40 54.76
N ALA A 582 26.47 -37.42 53.87
CA ALA A 582 25.16 -36.92 53.44
C ALA A 582 24.38 -37.99 52.64
N ASP A 583 25.08 -38.70 51.74
CA ASP A 583 24.52 -39.83 51.00
C ASP A 583 24.11 -40.98 51.94
N LYS A 584 24.96 -41.33 52.91
CA LYS A 584 24.62 -42.34 53.93
C LYS A 584 23.41 -41.92 54.78
N SER A 585 23.30 -40.64 55.12
CA SER A 585 22.17 -40.08 55.87
C SER A 585 20.88 -40.10 55.06
N ARG A 586 20.95 -39.74 53.77
CA ARG A 586 19.82 -39.82 52.82
C ARG A 586 19.36 -41.26 52.63
N VAL A 587 20.29 -42.20 52.38
CA VAL A 587 19.99 -43.63 52.23
C VAL A 587 19.38 -44.22 53.51
N THR A 588 19.88 -43.84 54.69
CA THR A 588 19.31 -44.28 55.98
C THR A 588 17.92 -43.68 56.20
N GLY A 589 17.71 -42.41 55.84
CA GLY A 589 16.41 -41.74 55.86
C GLY A 589 15.39 -42.43 54.95
N LEU A 590 15.82 -42.84 53.75
CA LEU A 590 15.03 -43.61 52.80
C LEU A 590 14.66 -44.99 53.36
N GLN A 591 15.60 -45.73 53.95
CA GLN A 591 15.32 -47.01 54.59
C GLN A 591 14.24 -46.89 55.67
N ASN A 592 14.32 -45.86 56.53
CA ASN A 592 13.34 -45.65 57.60
C ASN A 592 11.97 -45.26 57.04
N THR A 593 11.95 -44.46 55.97
CA THR A 593 10.72 -44.02 55.28
C THR A 593 10.02 -45.19 54.59
N LEU A 594 10.76 -45.96 53.78
CA LEU A 594 10.22 -47.08 53.00
C LEU A 594 9.83 -48.28 53.88
N MET A 595 10.38 -48.41 55.08
CA MET A 595 10.03 -49.49 56.03
C MET A 595 8.56 -49.47 56.47
N GLU A 596 7.92 -48.31 56.40
CA GLU A 596 6.51 -48.16 56.75
C GLU A 596 5.56 -48.53 55.60
N LEU A 597 6.08 -48.79 54.40
CA LEU A 597 5.29 -49.23 53.25
C LEU A 597 4.78 -50.68 53.44
N PRO A 598 3.62 -51.02 52.88
CA PRO A 598 3.12 -52.38 52.87
C PRO A 598 4.07 -53.36 52.17
N VAL A 599 4.04 -54.63 52.60
CA VAL A 599 4.91 -55.68 52.07
C VAL A 599 4.75 -55.83 50.55
N CYS A 600 3.54 -55.68 50.01
CA CYS A 600 3.33 -55.82 48.56
C CYS A 600 3.93 -54.65 47.76
N ASN A 601 3.86 -53.41 48.28
CA ASN A 601 4.47 -52.24 47.67
C ASN A 601 5.99 -52.40 47.63
N LEU A 602 6.60 -52.85 48.73
CA LEU A 602 8.04 -53.12 48.80
C LEU A 602 8.46 -54.26 47.88
N ALA A 603 7.73 -55.37 47.86
CA ALA A 603 8.03 -56.51 47.00
C ALA A 603 7.88 -56.17 45.51
N THR A 604 6.86 -55.38 45.15
CA THR A 604 6.62 -54.93 43.77
C THR A 604 7.71 -53.96 43.31
N LEU A 605 8.12 -53.02 44.18
CA LEU A 605 9.22 -52.10 43.90
C LEU A 605 10.56 -52.84 43.76
N ASP A 606 10.85 -53.79 44.65
CA ASP A 606 12.06 -54.62 44.60
C ASP A 606 12.11 -55.50 43.34
N ALA A 607 10.98 -56.10 42.94
CA ALA A 607 10.86 -56.89 41.71
C ALA A 607 11.11 -56.02 40.47
N LEU A 608 10.48 -54.84 40.40
CA LEU A 608 10.67 -53.88 39.31
C LEU A 608 12.14 -53.42 39.22
N LEU A 609 12.72 -52.97 40.33
CA LEU A 609 14.11 -52.50 40.35
C LEU A 609 15.11 -53.63 40.08
N THR A 610 14.82 -54.86 40.49
CA THR A 610 15.68 -56.02 40.19
C THR A 610 15.69 -56.32 38.70
N HIS A 611 14.52 -56.30 38.06
CA HIS A 611 14.40 -56.51 36.61
C HIS A 611 15.11 -55.39 35.82
N LEU A 612 14.87 -54.12 36.16
CA LEU A 612 15.51 -53.00 35.49
C LEU A 612 17.04 -52.97 35.73
N ASN A 613 17.52 -53.29 36.93
CA ASN A 613 18.97 -53.42 37.18
C ASN A 613 19.59 -54.54 36.37
N ARG A 614 18.91 -55.69 36.23
CA ARG A 614 19.39 -56.77 35.37
C ARG A 614 19.51 -56.31 33.92
N LEU A 615 18.52 -55.60 33.39
CA LEU A 615 18.57 -55.02 32.04
C LEU A 615 19.76 -54.07 31.88
N VAL A 616 19.96 -53.16 32.84
CA VAL A 616 21.11 -52.24 32.84
C VAL A 616 22.43 -53.02 32.88
N GLN A 617 22.52 -54.10 33.67
CA GLN A 617 23.71 -54.97 33.74
C GLN A 617 23.98 -55.74 32.44
N ILE A 618 22.93 -56.27 31.79
CA ILE A 618 23.04 -56.94 30.48
C ILE A 618 23.66 -55.99 29.46
N ILE A 619 23.19 -54.75 29.43
CA ILE A 619 23.68 -53.72 28.50
C ILE A 619 25.08 -53.23 28.89
N SER A 620 25.33 -53.04 30.19
CA SER A 620 26.63 -52.60 30.72
C SER A 620 27.76 -53.57 30.35
N SER A 621 27.45 -54.86 30.19
CA SER A 621 28.43 -55.88 29.78
C SER A 621 29.03 -55.64 28.38
N LYS A 622 28.31 -54.93 27.51
CA LYS A 622 28.72 -54.62 26.12
C LYS A 622 29.02 -53.14 25.91
N ASN A 623 28.26 -52.24 26.55
CA ASN A 623 28.41 -50.79 26.39
C ASN A 623 28.09 -50.04 27.71
N ALA A 624 29.14 -49.59 28.39
CA ALA A 624 29.02 -48.89 29.68
C ALA A 624 28.34 -47.51 29.56
N GLU A 625 28.65 -46.73 28.53
CA GLU A 625 28.08 -45.38 28.34
C GLU A 625 26.57 -45.43 28.06
N LEU A 626 26.16 -46.37 27.21
CA LEU A 626 24.76 -46.60 26.88
C LEU A 626 23.98 -47.10 28.10
N SER A 627 24.60 -47.89 28.98
CA SER A 627 23.99 -48.36 30.23
C SER A 627 23.72 -47.22 31.23
N GLU A 628 24.63 -46.25 31.35
CA GLU A 628 24.44 -45.08 32.22
C GLU A 628 23.38 -44.13 31.64
N SER A 629 23.37 -43.93 30.31
CA SER A 629 22.31 -43.19 29.62
C SER A 629 20.94 -43.84 29.82
N LEU A 630 20.84 -45.16 29.70
CA LEU A 630 19.61 -45.91 29.97
C LEU A 630 19.15 -45.71 31.41
N ARG A 631 20.06 -45.83 32.39
CA ARG A 631 19.75 -45.65 33.81
C ARG A 631 19.20 -44.26 34.12
N ALA A 632 19.77 -43.22 33.51
CA ALA A 632 19.26 -41.85 33.64
C ALA A 632 17.86 -41.71 33.03
N ARG A 633 17.63 -42.28 31.84
CA ARG A 633 16.30 -42.28 31.18
C ARG A 633 15.26 -43.05 31.99
N LEU A 634 15.61 -44.24 32.51
CA LEU A 634 14.74 -45.05 33.37
C LEU A 634 14.38 -44.30 34.67
N SER A 635 15.35 -43.61 35.27
CA SER A 635 15.11 -42.79 36.47
C SER A 635 14.08 -41.70 36.21
N ARG A 636 14.15 -41.05 35.04
CA ARG A 636 13.16 -40.05 34.62
C ARG A 636 11.78 -40.67 34.34
N GLU A 637 11.72 -41.76 33.59
CA GLU A 637 10.47 -42.45 33.22
C GLU A 637 9.71 -42.99 34.44
N PHE A 638 10.41 -43.68 35.34
CA PHE A 638 9.79 -44.31 36.51
C PHE A 638 9.59 -43.35 37.69
N GLY A 639 10.21 -42.16 37.64
CA GLY A 639 10.06 -41.15 38.67
C GLY A 639 8.59 -40.85 38.98
N ALA A 640 7.82 -40.45 37.96
CA ALA A 640 6.39 -40.17 38.09
C ALA A 640 5.50 -41.42 38.21
N LEU A 641 6.01 -42.62 37.88
CA LEU A 641 5.26 -43.87 38.04
C LEU A 641 5.29 -44.38 39.49
N VAL A 642 6.39 -44.12 40.19
CA VAL A 642 6.64 -44.63 41.55
C VAL A 642 6.23 -43.62 42.62
N LEU A 643 6.52 -42.32 42.40
CA LEU A 643 6.35 -41.27 43.40
C LEU A 643 5.74 -40.01 42.77
N ARG A 644 4.61 -39.51 43.28
CA ARG A 644 3.98 -38.25 42.82
C ARG A 644 3.42 -37.46 44.01
N PRO A 645 3.32 -36.13 43.90
CA PRO A 645 2.59 -35.33 44.86
C PRO A 645 1.09 -35.67 44.83
N LYS A 646 0.38 -35.31 45.90
CA LYS A 646 -1.08 -35.43 45.94
C LYS A 646 -1.71 -34.53 44.86
N THR A 647 -2.77 -35.00 44.22
CA THR A 647 -3.57 -34.24 43.25
C THR A 647 -3.95 -32.86 43.84
N GLY A 648 -3.65 -31.78 43.10
CA GLY A 648 -3.90 -30.39 43.53
C GLY A 648 -2.75 -29.71 44.27
N ALA A 649 -1.60 -30.36 44.50
CA ALA A 649 -0.47 -29.75 45.21
C ALA A 649 0.12 -28.50 44.52
N ALA A 650 0.03 -28.41 43.19
CA ALA A 650 0.50 -27.25 42.42
C ALA A 650 -0.33 -25.97 42.71
N GLU A 651 -1.65 -26.11 42.89
CA GLU A 651 -2.56 -24.99 43.22
C GLU A 651 -2.33 -24.46 44.64
N ILE A 652 -1.88 -25.34 45.55
CA ILE A 652 -1.68 -25.03 46.97
C ILE A 652 -0.36 -24.25 47.20
N GLU A 653 0.68 -24.48 46.39
CA GLU A 653 1.99 -23.82 46.55
C GLU A 653 2.08 -22.43 45.90
N GLY A 654 1.05 -21.96 45.19
CA GLY A 654 1.02 -20.61 44.59
C GLY A 654 2.13 -20.32 43.56
N LYS A 655 2.85 -21.35 43.11
CA LYS A 655 3.91 -21.27 42.09
C LYS A 655 3.33 -21.52 40.70
N SER A 656 4.01 -21.02 39.66
CA SER A 656 3.73 -21.45 38.28
C SER A 656 3.73 -22.99 38.21
N VAL A 657 2.69 -23.56 37.61
CA VAL A 657 2.49 -25.01 37.44
C VAL A 657 3.74 -25.67 36.86
N HIS A 658 4.42 -24.98 35.95
CA HIS A 658 5.66 -25.46 35.35
C HIS A 658 6.84 -25.53 36.34
N ALA A 659 7.09 -24.46 37.10
CA ALA A 659 8.18 -24.43 38.08
C ALA A 659 8.01 -25.54 39.14
N PHE A 660 6.77 -25.76 39.58
CA PHE A 660 6.44 -26.86 40.48
C PHE A 660 6.68 -28.24 39.84
N ASN A 661 6.24 -28.43 38.59
CA ASN A 661 6.43 -29.68 37.86
C ASN A 661 7.91 -30.00 37.61
N THR A 662 8.72 -29.00 37.28
CA THR A 662 10.17 -29.15 37.04
C THR A 662 10.90 -29.57 38.31
N ALA A 663 10.65 -28.88 39.43
CA ALA A 663 11.25 -29.25 40.71
C ALA A 663 10.83 -30.65 41.17
N THR A 664 9.56 -31.02 40.91
CA THR A 664 9.02 -32.35 41.22
C THR A 664 9.69 -33.43 40.37
N GLU A 665 9.91 -33.18 39.09
CA GLU A 665 10.55 -34.12 38.18
C GLU A 665 12.02 -34.38 38.56
N ALA A 666 12.75 -33.33 38.93
CA ALA A 666 14.13 -33.47 39.44
C ALA A 666 14.17 -34.31 40.73
N LEU A 667 13.26 -34.08 41.67
CA LEU A 667 13.13 -34.89 42.88
C LEU A 667 12.83 -36.35 42.55
N GLN A 668 11.86 -36.60 41.67
CA GLN A 668 11.44 -37.94 41.26
C GLN A 668 12.58 -38.72 40.59
N GLN A 669 13.32 -38.06 39.68
CA GLN A 669 14.46 -38.65 39.00
C GLN A 669 15.58 -39.01 39.99
N ASN A 670 15.92 -38.10 40.89
CA ASN A 670 16.93 -38.33 41.92
C ASN A 670 16.54 -39.46 42.86
N PHE A 671 15.26 -39.54 43.22
CA PHE A 671 14.73 -40.61 44.07
C PHE A 671 14.92 -41.99 43.44
N ILE A 672 14.59 -42.15 42.16
CA ILE A 672 14.78 -43.42 41.47
C ILE A 672 16.27 -43.72 41.25
N ALA A 673 17.09 -42.71 40.95
CA ALA A 673 18.53 -42.89 40.79
C ALA A 673 19.19 -43.47 42.05
N ASP A 674 18.85 -42.96 43.24
CA ASP A 674 19.33 -43.49 44.53
C ASP A 674 18.85 -44.92 44.78
N LEU A 675 17.61 -45.26 44.39
CA LEU A 675 17.10 -46.64 44.49
C LEU A 675 17.87 -47.60 43.57
N PHE A 676 18.30 -47.16 42.38
CA PHE A 676 19.20 -47.93 41.53
C PHE A 676 20.59 -48.09 42.18
N THR A 677 21.19 -47.01 42.69
CA THR A 677 22.57 -47.02 43.22
C THR A 677 22.71 -47.83 44.49
N HIS A 678 21.75 -47.68 45.40
CA HIS A 678 21.83 -48.24 46.75
C HIS A 678 20.84 -49.39 46.95
N LYS A 679 20.41 -50.07 45.87
CA LYS A 679 19.41 -51.14 45.93
C LYS A 679 19.70 -52.18 47.02
N GLU A 680 20.88 -52.79 47.00
CA GLU A 680 21.21 -53.87 47.94
C GLU A 680 21.29 -53.38 49.39
N THR A 681 21.81 -52.16 49.60
CA THR A 681 21.86 -51.52 50.92
C THR A 681 20.46 -51.20 51.44
N ILE A 682 19.58 -50.64 50.61
CA ILE A 682 18.22 -50.24 50.99
C ILE A 682 17.35 -51.48 51.20
N PHE A 683 17.23 -52.34 50.19
CA PHE A 683 16.32 -53.49 50.23
C PHE A 683 16.86 -54.64 51.09
N GLY A 684 18.18 -54.81 51.23
CA GLY A 684 18.78 -55.76 52.16
C GLY A 684 18.41 -55.47 53.63
N GLU A 685 18.50 -54.20 54.04
CA GLU A 685 18.06 -53.74 55.36
C GLU A 685 16.54 -53.87 55.55
N LEU A 686 15.74 -53.47 54.55
CA LEU A 686 14.28 -53.59 54.59
C LEU A 686 13.84 -55.06 54.75
N ARG A 687 14.43 -55.99 53.99
CA ARG A 687 14.17 -57.44 54.11
C ARG A 687 14.51 -57.96 55.50
N ARG A 688 15.69 -57.60 56.02
CA ARG A 688 16.18 -58.02 57.35
C ARG A 688 15.31 -57.51 58.51
N ARG A 689 14.74 -56.31 58.40
CA ARG A 689 13.89 -55.74 59.46
C ARG A 689 12.43 -56.17 59.34
N ASN A 690 11.95 -56.46 58.12
CA ASN A 690 10.59 -56.97 57.91
C ASN A 690 10.43 -58.43 58.37
N SER A 691 11.48 -59.25 58.26
CA SER A 691 11.51 -60.63 58.79
C SER A 691 11.58 -60.71 60.33
N LYS A 692 11.97 -59.62 61.01
CA LYS A 692 12.10 -59.55 62.48
C LYS A 692 10.85 -59.03 63.21
N LYS A 693 9.72 -58.79 62.53
CA LYS A 693 8.45 -58.45 63.20
C LYS A 693 7.86 -59.71 63.88
N PRO A 694 7.63 -59.71 65.21
CA PRO A 694 7.07 -60.88 65.89
C PRO A 694 5.61 -61.12 65.47
N LEU A 695 5.29 -62.38 65.18
CA LEU A 695 3.97 -62.88 64.85
C LEU A 695 3.06 -62.75 66.10
N ARG A 696 2.14 -61.78 66.13
CA ARG A 696 1.13 -61.73 67.20
C ARG A 696 0.07 -62.79 66.92
N THR A 697 -0.05 -63.71 67.86
CA THR A 697 -0.98 -64.84 67.92
C THR A 697 -2.44 -64.38 67.81
N ASN A 698 -3.21 -65.10 66.99
CA ASN A 698 -4.66 -64.96 66.87
C ASN A 698 -5.36 -65.42 68.16
N SER A 699 -6.10 -64.53 68.82
CA SER A 699 -7.20 -64.88 69.71
C SER A 699 -8.40 -63.99 69.39
N ALA A 700 -9.53 -64.62 69.15
CA ALA A 700 -10.75 -64.04 68.60
C ALA A 700 -11.50 -63.06 69.55
N LYS A 701 -12.39 -62.28 68.92
CA LYS A 701 -13.47 -61.39 69.42
C LYS A 701 -13.11 -59.92 69.69
N SER A 702 -13.55 -59.04 68.77
CA SER A 702 -14.60 -58.05 69.02
C SER A 702 -14.81 -57.17 67.78
N ALA A 703 -16.08 -56.96 67.41
CA ALA A 703 -16.50 -55.99 66.41
C ALA A 703 -16.59 -54.59 67.03
N GLN A 704 -15.97 -53.57 66.42
CA GLN A 704 -16.38 -52.16 66.53
C GLN A 704 -15.59 -51.21 65.60
N ALA A 705 -16.33 -50.40 64.82
CA ALA A 705 -16.10 -49.06 64.23
C ALA A 705 -14.84 -48.72 63.37
N PRO A 706 -14.99 -47.89 62.31
CA PRO A 706 -13.88 -47.45 61.46
C PRO A 706 -13.06 -46.32 62.12
N GLN A 707 -11.77 -46.58 62.37
CA GLN A 707 -10.82 -45.64 62.96
C GLN A 707 -10.18 -44.72 61.90
N LYS A 708 -10.57 -43.44 61.87
CA LYS A 708 -9.91 -42.37 61.09
C LYS A 708 -8.70 -41.69 61.80
N SER A 709 -8.28 -42.14 62.99
CA SER A 709 -7.30 -41.41 63.81
C SER A 709 -5.88 -42.00 63.90
N LYS A 710 -5.59 -43.15 63.27
CA LYS A 710 -4.27 -43.80 63.41
C LYS A 710 -3.18 -43.27 62.47
N LEU A 711 -3.54 -42.61 61.36
CA LEU A 711 -2.57 -42.12 60.36
C LEU A 711 -1.95 -40.76 60.71
N SER A 712 -2.68 -39.86 61.39
CA SER A 712 -2.13 -38.57 61.86
C SER A 712 -0.99 -38.75 62.88
N ASN A 713 -1.11 -39.75 63.76
CA ASN A 713 -0.08 -40.06 64.75
C ASN A 713 1.19 -40.69 64.15
N SER A 714 1.14 -41.23 62.92
CA SER A 714 2.33 -41.75 62.22
C SER A 714 3.23 -40.63 61.73
N LYS A 715 2.67 -39.54 61.18
CA LYS A 715 3.41 -38.35 60.72
C LYS A 715 4.21 -37.69 61.85
N ILE A 716 3.58 -37.49 63.01
CA ILE A 716 4.23 -36.91 64.20
C ILE A 716 5.32 -37.84 64.75
N ARG A 717 5.06 -39.15 64.80
CA ARG A 717 6.04 -40.14 65.25
C ARG A 717 7.25 -40.24 64.32
N LEU A 718 7.04 -40.00 63.03
CA LEU A 718 8.07 -40.09 62.01
C LEU A 718 8.93 -38.82 61.95
N GLU A 719 8.34 -37.64 62.09
CA GLU A 719 9.09 -36.38 62.27
C GLU A 719 9.97 -36.43 63.53
N LEU A 720 9.47 -37.01 64.63
CA LEU A 720 10.25 -37.21 65.86
C LEU A 720 11.39 -38.23 65.67
N LYS A 721 11.15 -39.31 64.92
CA LYS A 721 12.19 -40.31 64.60
C LYS A 721 13.25 -39.75 63.65
N LEU A 722 12.86 -38.99 62.63
CA LEU A 722 13.78 -38.30 61.72
C LEU A 722 14.65 -37.32 62.51
N LYS A 723 14.06 -36.50 63.38
CA LYS A 723 14.79 -35.61 64.30
C LYS A 723 15.73 -36.36 65.26
N SER A 724 15.35 -37.55 65.72
CA SER A 724 16.21 -38.38 66.59
C SER A 724 17.37 -39.06 65.85
N ALA A 725 17.15 -39.49 64.60
CA ALA A 725 18.19 -40.08 63.76
C ALA A 725 19.23 -39.03 63.35
N VAL A 726 18.79 -37.80 63.07
CA VAL A 726 19.66 -36.64 62.82
C VAL A 726 20.48 -36.29 64.06
N LYS A 727 19.88 -36.29 65.26
CA LYS A 727 20.61 -36.06 66.53
C LYS A 727 21.64 -37.15 66.86
N ASN A 728 21.35 -38.41 66.52
CA ASN A 728 22.27 -39.53 66.75
C ASN A 728 23.42 -39.58 65.72
N ALA A 729 23.21 -39.04 64.52
CA ALA A 729 24.28 -38.86 63.53
C ALA A 729 25.23 -37.73 63.94
N SER A 730 24.72 -36.66 64.54
CA SER A 730 25.53 -35.51 65.00
C SER A 730 26.26 -35.71 66.33
N SER A 731 25.90 -36.71 67.14
CA SER A 731 26.50 -36.94 68.48
C SER A 731 27.71 -37.88 68.49
N SER A 732 28.08 -38.47 67.34
CA SER A 732 29.28 -39.33 67.23
C SER A 732 30.58 -38.57 66.92
N SER A 733 30.48 -37.26 66.69
CA SER A 733 31.61 -36.37 66.40
C SER A 733 31.59 -35.20 67.36
N ASN A 734 32.26 -35.33 68.51
CA ASN A 734 32.97 -34.27 69.25
C ASN A 734 33.15 -34.67 70.73
N ALA A 735 34.26 -35.32 71.01
CA ALA A 735 34.90 -35.28 72.31
C ALA A 735 36.19 -34.45 72.14
N SER A 736 36.17 -33.18 72.58
CA SER A 736 37.30 -32.44 73.18
C SER A 736 37.10 -30.92 73.16
N ASN A 737 37.37 -30.32 74.32
CA ASN A 737 37.80 -28.93 74.61
C ASN A 737 36.79 -27.76 74.54
N ASP A 738 36.18 -27.57 75.71
CA ASP A 738 36.27 -26.38 76.60
C ASP A 738 37.21 -25.22 76.18
N HIS A 739 36.67 -23.99 76.11
CA HIS A 739 37.02 -22.86 77.00
C HIS A 739 36.34 -21.52 76.59
N SER A 740 35.64 -20.91 77.58
CA SER A 740 35.53 -19.46 77.93
C SER A 740 35.10 -18.41 76.89
N ALA A 741 34.39 -17.31 77.19
CA ALA A 741 33.58 -16.82 78.30
C ALA A 741 33.04 -15.43 77.87
N THR A 742 31.84 -15.05 78.36
CA THR A 742 31.34 -13.67 78.63
C THR A 742 31.27 -12.63 77.50
N ARG A 743 30.07 -12.24 77.02
CA ARG A 743 29.06 -11.31 77.59
C ARG A 743 29.47 -9.82 77.49
N ASN A 744 28.83 -9.07 76.58
CA ASN A 744 28.10 -7.82 76.85
C ASN A 744 27.67 -7.12 75.53
N GLU A 745 26.37 -6.86 75.41
CA GLU A 745 25.78 -5.71 74.71
C GLU A 745 25.86 -4.46 75.65
N PRO A 746 25.71 -3.17 75.21
CA PRO A 746 24.63 -2.70 74.32
C PRO A 746 24.87 -1.41 73.46
N MET A 747 23.80 -1.02 72.74
CA MET A 747 23.33 0.35 72.38
C MET A 747 23.73 1.07 71.07
N LYS A 748 22.65 1.33 70.31
CA LYS A 748 22.28 2.33 69.29
C LYS A 748 23.15 3.59 69.07
N LYS A 749 23.30 3.98 67.79
CA LYS A 749 23.30 5.37 67.31
C LYS A 749 22.66 5.47 65.92
N GLU A 750 21.71 6.40 65.78
CA GLU A 750 21.07 6.86 64.54
C GLU A 750 21.91 7.96 63.87
N VAL A 751 21.96 7.96 62.53
CA VAL A 751 22.13 9.15 61.68
C VAL A 751 21.24 8.97 60.45
N GLU A 752 20.44 10.00 60.19
CA GLU A 752 19.42 10.14 59.14
C GLU A 752 20.01 10.94 57.96
N SER A 753 19.66 10.57 56.72
CA SER A 753 19.78 11.45 55.55
C SER A 753 18.71 11.09 54.51
N ASP A 754 17.81 12.05 54.28
CA ASP A 754 16.70 12.08 53.34
C ASP A 754 17.08 11.89 51.86
N LEU A 755 16.20 11.20 51.10
CA LEU A 755 15.78 11.43 49.70
C LEU A 755 14.62 10.42 49.35
N PRO A 756 13.80 10.66 48.31
CA PRO A 756 12.32 10.65 48.32
C PRO A 756 11.63 9.27 48.13
N PRO A 757 10.31 9.15 48.39
CA PRO A 757 9.63 7.85 48.49
C PRO A 757 9.32 7.22 47.13
N ILE A 758 9.80 5.98 46.96
CA ILE A 758 9.40 5.08 45.87
C ILE A 758 8.05 4.42 46.23
N PRO A 759 7.06 4.39 45.31
CA PRO A 759 5.70 3.93 45.60
C PRO A 759 5.60 2.41 45.85
N ARG A 760 4.65 2.03 46.71
CA ARG A 760 4.30 0.66 47.09
C ARG A 760 3.89 -0.18 45.86
N PRO A 761 4.18 -1.50 45.84
CA PRO A 761 3.60 -2.39 44.86
C PRO A 761 2.07 -2.43 45.04
N THR A 762 1.38 -2.02 44.00
CA THR A 762 -0.07 -2.10 43.85
C THR A 762 -0.52 -3.56 43.79
N THR A 763 -1.59 -3.84 44.53
CA THR A 763 -2.39 -5.05 44.49
C THR A 763 -2.81 -5.40 43.05
N PRO A 764 -2.83 -6.69 42.66
CA PRO A 764 -3.34 -7.11 41.36
C PRO A 764 -4.85 -6.85 41.23
N PRO A 765 -5.36 -6.57 40.01
CA PRO A 765 -6.74 -6.14 39.81
C PRO A 765 -7.75 -7.27 39.95
N LEU A 766 -8.91 -6.91 40.49
CA LEU A 766 -10.13 -7.72 40.60
C LEU A 766 -10.65 -8.14 39.22
N THR A 767 -10.76 -9.44 38.99
CA THR A 767 -11.50 -10.02 37.87
C THR A 767 -13.02 -9.77 38.00
N PRO A 768 -13.75 -9.59 36.89
CA PRO A 768 -15.13 -9.12 36.90
C PRO A 768 -16.11 -10.15 37.46
N SER A 769 -16.97 -9.65 38.36
CA SER A 769 -18.18 -10.26 38.88
C SER A 769 -19.13 -10.70 37.75
N LYS A 770 -19.51 -11.99 37.74
CA LYS A 770 -20.73 -12.48 37.08
C LYS A 770 -21.83 -12.65 38.13
N THR A 771 -22.95 -11.95 37.93
CA THR A 771 -24.22 -12.13 38.64
C THR A 771 -24.93 -13.42 38.19
N PRO A 772 -25.88 -13.95 39.00
CA PRO A 772 -26.32 -15.35 38.94
C PRO A 772 -27.46 -15.58 37.95
N GLY A 773 -27.32 -16.62 37.13
CA GLY A 773 -28.39 -17.16 36.27
C GLY A 773 -28.54 -18.66 36.52
N SER A 774 -29.74 -19.06 36.89
CA SER A 774 -30.27 -20.41 37.14
C SER A 774 -29.80 -21.50 36.14
N SER A 775 -29.35 -22.65 36.65
CA SER A 775 -29.97 -24.00 36.46
C SER A 775 -28.97 -25.17 36.50
N GLY A 776 -29.27 -26.15 37.37
CA GLY A 776 -29.13 -27.60 37.11
C GLY A 776 -27.75 -28.27 37.23
N GLY A 777 -27.46 -28.90 38.37
CA GLY A 777 -26.33 -29.85 38.49
C GLY A 777 -26.16 -30.46 39.88
N SER A 778 -27.03 -31.40 40.22
CA SER A 778 -27.12 -32.09 41.53
C SER A 778 -25.82 -32.79 41.97
N ALA A 779 -25.30 -32.40 43.12
CA ALA A 779 -24.35 -33.18 43.91
C ALA A 779 -25.10 -34.23 44.73
N LEU A 780 -25.04 -35.50 44.32
CA LEU A 780 -25.62 -36.60 45.08
C LEU A 780 -24.71 -36.99 46.26
N LYS A 781 -25.07 -36.49 47.44
CA LYS A 781 -24.61 -37.00 48.73
C LYS A 781 -25.11 -38.44 48.94
N ARG A 782 -24.20 -39.30 49.40
CA ARG A 782 -24.42 -40.70 49.78
C ARG A 782 -25.44 -40.78 50.92
N SER A 783 -26.58 -41.46 50.71
CA SER A 783 -27.57 -41.75 51.75
C SER A 783 -27.28 -43.10 52.42
N THR A 784 -27.43 -43.12 53.75
CA THR A 784 -27.47 -44.32 54.59
C THR A 784 -28.93 -44.72 54.81
N SER A 785 -29.30 -46.00 54.66
CA SER A 785 -30.65 -46.48 55.03
C SER A 785 -30.69 -48.00 55.29
N PRO A 786 -31.75 -48.54 55.93
CA PRO A 786 -31.64 -49.44 57.08
C PRO A 786 -32.25 -50.83 56.78
N ASN A 787 -32.24 -51.70 57.79
CA ASN A 787 -32.96 -52.97 57.88
C ASN A 787 -32.37 -54.20 57.16
N LYS A 788 -31.49 -54.88 57.91
CA LYS A 788 -31.42 -56.35 57.98
C LYS A 788 -32.76 -56.91 58.47
N LYS A 789 -33.48 -57.66 57.64
CA LYS A 789 -34.09 -58.99 57.91
C LYS A 789 -35.19 -59.28 56.89
N LYS A 790 -35.14 -60.51 56.36
CA LYS A 790 -36.14 -61.24 55.56
C LYS A 790 -36.06 -61.05 54.03
N LEU A 791 -35.17 -61.83 53.42
CA LEU A 791 -35.32 -62.24 52.02
C LEU A 791 -34.80 -63.68 51.80
N ASN A 792 -35.20 -64.61 52.67
CA ASN A 792 -34.97 -66.06 52.49
C ASN A 792 -36.24 -66.80 52.01
N ALA A 793 -37.20 -66.11 51.37
CA ALA A 793 -38.53 -66.68 51.14
C ALA A 793 -39.01 -66.69 49.69
N TYR A 794 -38.18 -66.37 48.68
CA TYR A 794 -38.66 -66.27 47.29
C TYR A 794 -37.79 -66.93 46.23
N LEU A 795 -36.83 -67.78 46.60
CA LEU A 795 -35.95 -68.48 45.65
C LEU A 795 -36.23 -69.98 45.50
N GLU A 796 -37.46 -70.44 45.76
CA GLU A 796 -37.89 -71.77 45.37
C GLU A 796 -39.35 -71.77 44.91
N LYS A 797 -39.59 -71.39 43.65
CA LYS A 797 -40.61 -72.04 42.80
C LYS A 797 -40.55 -71.56 41.35
N ARG A 798 -40.26 -72.54 40.49
CA ARG A 798 -40.65 -72.67 39.08
C ARG A 798 -39.83 -71.95 38.02
N SER A 799 -38.79 -72.66 37.59
CA SER A 799 -38.57 -72.99 36.19
C SER A 799 -39.80 -73.69 35.57
N ASP A 800 -40.20 -73.24 34.37
CA ASP A 800 -40.43 -74.06 33.15
C ASP A 800 -41.40 -73.40 32.15
N SER A 801 -41.10 -73.63 30.86
CA SER A 801 -41.98 -73.66 29.65
C SER A 801 -42.04 -72.47 28.66
N THR A 802 -41.33 -72.70 27.54
CA THR A 802 -41.72 -72.70 26.10
C THR A 802 -42.83 -71.80 25.50
N ALA A 803 -42.46 -71.19 24.36
CA ALA A 803 -43.16 -71.12 23.04
C ALA A 803 -44.17 -69.99 22.66
N LEU A 804 -43.83 -69.36 21.52
CA LEU A 804 -44.65 -68.99 20.33
C LEU A 804 -45.74 -67.88 20.33
N SER A 805 -45.51 -66.90 19.45
CA SER A 805 -46.35 -66.49 18.28
C SER A 805 -46.97 -65.07 18.22
N ARG A 806 -46.72 -64.41 17.06
CA ARG A 806 -47.56 -63.52 16.19
C ARG A 806 -48.20 -62.26 16.85
N LEU A 807 -48.18 -61.05 16.26
CA LEU A 807 -48.72 -60.61 14.97
C LEU A 807 -48.20 -59.18 14.59
N ARG A 808 -47.96 -58.93 13.29
CA ARG A 808 -48.08 -57.62 12.58
C ARG A 808 -49.49 -57.54 11.93
N PRO A 809 -49.97 -56.51 11.15
CA PRO A 809 -49.30 -55.33 10.53
C PRO A 809 -50.13 -54.00 10.45
N SER A 810 -49.52 -52.93 9.92
CA SER A 810 -50.11 -51.98 8.92
C SER A 810 -48.99 -51.03 8.43
N GLU A 811 -48.47 -51.17 7.21
CA GLU A 811 -48.84 -50.49 5.95
C GLU A 811 -48.39 -49.02 5.83
N GLY A 812 -47.72 -48.72 4.71
CA GLY A 812 -47.19 -47.41 4.34
C GLY A 812 -46.11 -47.51 3.25
N THR A 813 -46.52 -47.87 2.03
CA THR A 813 -45.75 -47.95 0.78
C THR A 813 -45.55 -46.59 0.10
N TYR A 814 -44.36 -46.35 -0.47
CA TYR A 814 -44.08 -45.76 -1.81
C TYR A 814 -42.55 -45.90 -2.06
N SER A 815 -42.11 -46.93 -2.79
CA SER A 815 -41.74 -46.95 -4.23
C SER A 815 -40.55 -46.07 -4.61
N SER A 816 -39.39 -46.71 -4.87
CA SER A 816 -38.68 -46.78 -6.18
C SER A 816 -37.87 -45.52 -6.52
N ASN A 817 -36.63 -45.54 -7.04
CA ASN A 817 -35.84 -46.59 -7.69
C ASN A 817 -34.40 -46.05 -7.82
N THR A 818 -33.42 -46.97 -7.81
CA THR A 818 -32.23 -47.09 -8.71
C THR A 818 -31.63 -45.80 -9.34
N SER A 819 -30.32 -45.59 -9.45
CA SER A 819 -29.19 -46.52 -9.53
C SER A 819 -27.89 -45.70 -9.63
N ASP A 820 -26.80 -46.33 -9.21
CA ASP A 820 -25.40 -46.26 -9.67
C ASP A 820 -25.08 -45.30 -10.84
N ASP A 821 -23.99 -44.54 -10.70
CA ASP A 821 -22.79 -44.92 -11.44
C ASP A 821 -21.53 -44.21 -10.93
N GLU A 822 -20.46 -45.00 -10.92
CA GLU A 822 -19.06 -44.61 -10.81
C GLU A 822 -18.69 -43.59 -11.92
N ILE A 823 -17.63 -42.80 -11.70
CA ILE A 823 -16.58 -42.60 -12.71
C ILE A 823 -15.32 -42.05 -12.02
N LYS A 824 -14.21 -42.64 -12.45
CA LYS A 824 -12.82 -42.43 -12.07
C LYS A 824 -12.09 -41.80 -13.28
N VAL A 825 -10.92 -41.23 -13.03
CA VAL A 825 -9.91 -40.71 -14.00
C VAL A 825 -10.21 -39.27 -14.44
N THR A 826 -9.35 -38.27 -14.22
CA THR A 826 -7.90 -38.15 -14.48
C THR A 826 -7.27 -37.17 -13.50
#